data_AF-A0A2B9DL87-F1
#
_entry.id   AF-A0A2B9DL87-F1
#
_cell.length_a   1.000
_cell.length_b   1.000
_cell.length_c   1.000
_cell.angle_alpha   90.00
_cell.angle_beta   90.00
_cell.angle_gamma   90.00
#
_symmetry.space_group_name_H-M   'P 1'
#
loop_
_entity.id
_entity.type
_entity.pdbx_description
1 polymer ?
#
loop_
_entity_poly.entity_id
_entity_poly.type
_entity_poly.pdbx_seq_one_letter_code
_entity_poly.pdbx_strand_id
1 'polypeptide(L)'
;MYLNKTDWHSFLKEKRRVGYIAKEQVAKTLGITADSVEKVLKEYNIITVKEEGSPITYIEKEDVQLLIDKQNKLWKKIRNEYLTANEAAKTLNISRKTLGQKFIKDEIHSIYVPPLICTIRDGINFRQGRTLIHLKTDVLSLNERRQREKDIENIIYHSESTIYDVLQTALREANINFSNKGKITKTNWFSYVKRKAAKSKASSATMKQEIRILFNTSILLSKLTDLKEIFTYTDNELNLAIFNSNINKNVQIEMYKFLRQLFETREIAGLSTNYKFSKLNNIYKKPKRIQREKTIYSTEEYISLIDYTKDIIKHKKRAIEDIQLQIQKELHLHRDSSWLYVLLHLNNAWRHYDVTSFPRIDLQQTQLGNMEAMDALKWIEKNSLSEQDVITIVNQVKAMSFVHSKTKKKRHFFCSYELMSAFVHSAVLCELRCQICQPLSEVLIDFNNRKRDFTARQRNAFFESHNNKFIFKSRQMNRTLISYVYSVIKKTTKRNPLEITKFIRSHSSEETTNIYIDIPQEQMDFITKQLFDLGHFGYAYDALSELILQEPIDNREERTQTSLALKEVFGDVHHIEQVARYLNRLSEEQQIVYKVIKGFSLEERKDIYDSIKLGQQPSKKEYFQCIYQTCKFPNRDCEKCQFAVPNFYALSQLEEELQLTVNDFKEQFNTTTKQGEKIRLSNILYNYLYLIESAVKKFGKDEVSSFFKNGLEEFKKELRSIPNIKEYVTIQH
;
A
#
# COMPACT_ATOMS: atom_id res chain seq x y z
N MET A 1 -72.22 -43.31 50.67
CA MET A 1 -71.85 -43.15 52.09
C MET A 1 -71.50 -41.69 52.29
N TYR A 2 -72.43 -40.92 52.86
CA TYR A 2 -72.29 -39.48 53.03
C TYR A 2 -71.31 -39.21 54.18
N LEU A 3 -70.25 -38.43 53.91
CA LEU A 3 -69.31 -37.97 54.93
C LEU A 3 -70.07 -37.29 56.07
N ASN A 4 -69.86 -37.76 57.30
CA ASN A 4 -70.50 -37.23 58.48
C ASN A 4 -70.05 -35.77 58.71
N LYS A 5 -70.96 -34.93 59.23
CA LYS A 5 -70.71 -33.51 59.55
C LYS A 5 -69.54 -33.37 60.54
N THR A 6 -69.27 -34.38 61.37
CA THR A 6 -68.10 -34.46 62.25
C THR A 6 -66.80 -34.70 61.49
N ASP A 7 -66.81 -35.48 60.41
CA ASP A 7 -65.64 -35.74 59.57
C ASP A 7 -65.33 -34.53 58.68
N TRP A 8 -66.36 -33.82 58.21
CA TRP A 8 -66.21 -32.53 57.53
C TRP A 8 -65.69 -31.43 58.48
N HIS A 9 -66.10 -31.45 59.75
CA HIS A 9 -65.55 -30.56 60.77
C HIS A 9 -64.13 -30.94 61.22
N SER A 10 -63.74 -32.22 61.20
CA SER A 10 -62.36 -32.67 61.41
C SER A 10 -61.46 -32.26 60.24
N PHE A 11 -61.94 -32.42 59.00
CA PHE A 11 -61.29 -31.95 57.77
C PHE A 11 -61.17 -30.41 57.72
N LEU A 12 -62.15 -29.67 58.26
CA LEU A 12 -62.07 -28.22 58.42
C LEU A 12 -61.17 -27.79 59.60
N LYS A 13 -61.00 -28.63 60.64
CA LYS A 13 -60.08 -28.43 61.77
C LYS A 13 -58.61 -28.63 61.35
N GLU A 14 -58.33 -29.59 60.47
CA GLU A 14 -56.99 -29.76 59.84
C GLU A 14 -56.62 -28.58 58.92
N LYS A 15 -57.61 -27.80 58.43
CA LYS A 15 -57.40 -26.74 57.43
C LYS A 15 -57.16 -25.32 57.96
N ARG A 16 -56.91 -25.14 59.25
CA ARG A 16 -56.33 -23.90 59.81
C ARG A 16 -55.43 -24.24 61.00
N ARG A 17 -54.16 -24.57 60.76
CA ARG A 17 -53.14 -24.32 61.78
C ARG A 17 -53.12 -22.80 62.01
N VAL A 18 -53.78 -22.36 63.07
CA VAL A 18 -53.80 -20.96 63.51
C VAL A 18 -52.34 -20.57 63.77
N GLY A 19 -51.73 -19.87 62.81
CA GLY A 19 -50.32 -19.49 62.91
C GLY A 19 -49.43 -19.94 61.76
N TYR A 20 -49.87 -20.76 60.79
CA TYR A 20 -49.02 -21.21 59.67
C TYR A 20 -49.60 -20.91 58.29
N ILE A 21 -48.73 -20.74 57.27
CA ILE A 21 -49.04 -20.46 55.86
C ILE A 21 -48.29 -21.45 54.96
N ALA A 22 -48.96 -22.01 53.95
CA ALA A 22 -48.34 -22.90 52.97
C ALA A 22 -47.33 -22.17 52.06
N LYS A 23 -46.23 -22.83 51.69
CA LYS A 23 -45.14 -22.29 50.84
C LYS A 23 -45.63 -21.61 49.56
N GLU A 24 -46.60 -22.21 48.87
CA GLU A 24 -47.18 -21.64 47.63
C GLU A 24 -47.92 -20.33 47.90
N GLN A 25 -48.57 -20.22 49.05
CA GLN A 25 -49.27 -19.01 49.45
C GLN A 25 -48.29 -17.94 49.91
N VAL A 26 -47.19 -18.31 50.58
CA VAL A 26 -46.06 -17.40 50.85
C VAL A 26 -45.43 -16.87 49.56
N ALA A 27 -45.25 -17.73 48.55
CA ALA A 27 -44.76 -17.31 47.23
C ALA A 27 -45.67 -16.26 46.58
N LYS A 28 -47.00 -16.46 46.64
CA LYS A 28 -48.00 -15.49 46.17
C LYS A 28 -47.95 -14.19 46.97
N THR A 29 -47.89 -14.26 48.30
CA THR A 29 -47.86 -13.08 49.19
C THR A 29 -46.61 -12.23 48.98
N LEU A 30 -45.44 -12.85 48.85
CA LEU A 30 -44.18 -12.17 48.58
C LEU A 30 -43.99 -11.84 47.09
N GLY A 31 -44.86 -12.33 46.21
CA GLY A 31 -44.78 -12.15 44.77
C GLY A 31 -43.52 -12.76 44.12
N ILE A 32 -42.90 -13.77 44.74
CA ILE A 32 -41.69 -14.46 44.27
C ILE A 32 -42.00 -15.89 43.83
N THR A 33 -41.07 -16.56 43.14
CA THR A 33 -41.24 -17.96 42.74
C THR A 33 -41.09 -18.92 43.92
N ALA A 34 -41.71 -20.11 43.85
CA ALA A 34 -41.58 -21.14 44.90
C ALA A 34 -40.11 -21.53 45.17
N ASP A 35 -39.26 -21.56 44.13
CA ASP A 35 -37.82 -21.79 44.25
C ASP A 35 -37.10 -20.66 45.00
N SER A 36 -37.55 -19.40 44.78
CA SER A 36 -36.99 -18.25 45.49
C SER A 36 -37.38 -18.28 46.96
N VAL A 37 -38.61 -18.72 47.29
CA VAL A 37 -39.03 -18.93 48.69
C VAL A 37 -38.08 -19.88 49.40
N GLU A 38 -37.70 -20.99 48.78
CA GLU A 38 -36.78 -21.94 49.42
C GLU A 38 -35.39 -21.35 49.71
N LYS A 39 -34.87 -20.54 48.77
CA LYS A 39 -33.60 -19.83 48.97
C LYS A 39 -33.71 -18.79 50.08
N VAL A 40 -34.82 -18.05 50.12
CA VAL A 40 -35.12 -17.07 51.18
C VAL A 40 -35.18 -17.76 52.54
N LEU A 41 -35.91 -18.86 52.68
CA LEU A 41 -36.03 -19.57 53.95
C LEU A 41 -34.67 -20.04 54.48
N LYS A 42 -33.80 -20.54 53.58
CA LYS A 42 -32.42 -20.90 53.91
C LYS A 42 -31.57 -19.68 54.29
N GLU A 43 -31.66 -18.57 53.56
CA GLU A 43 -30.91 -17.33 53.81
C GLU A 43 -31.25 -16.69 55.16
N TYR A 44 -32.53 -16.78 55.57
CA TYR A 44 -33.02 -16.20 56.82
C TYR A 44 -33.17 -17.21 57.97
N ASN A 45 -32.72 -18.45 57.81
CA ASN A 45 -32.80 -19.53 58.80
C ASN A 45 -34.22 -19.75 59.36
N ILE A 46 -35.23 -19.68 58.50
CA ILE A 46 -36.64 -19.86 58.89
C ILE A 46 -36.97 -21.35 58.93
N ILE A 47 -37.53 -21.80 60.05
CA ILE A 47 -37.91 -23.19 60.27
C ILE A 47 -39.17 -23.51 59.47
N THR A 48 -39.14 -24.63 58.76
CA THR A 48 -40.30 -25.10 57.99
C THR A 48 -40.89 -26.34 58.63
N VAL A 49 -42.22 -26.41 58.68
CA VAL A 49 -42.94 -27.59 59.17
C VAL A 49 -43.47 -28.38 57.97
N LYS A 50 -43.23 -29.68 57.95
CA LYS A 50 -43.73 -30.60 56.92
C LYS A 50 -44.38 -31.79 57.61
N GLU A 51 -45.61 -32.12 57.21
CA GLU A 51 -46.28 -33.32 57.72
C GLU A 51 -45.75 -34.57 57.02
N GLU A 52 -45.70 -35.67 57.77
CA GLU A 52 -45.19 -36.95 57.30
C GLU A 52 -46.06 -37.45 56.14
N GLY A 53 -45.44 -37.72 54.97
CA GLY A 53 -46.17 -38.08 53.74
C GLY A 53 -46.80 -36.94 52.94
N SER A 54 -46.81 -35.69 53.45
CA SER A 54 -47.37 -34.54 52.72
C SER A 54 -46.31 -33.82 51.87
N PRO A 55 -46.61 -33.45 50.61
CA PRO A 55 -45.72 -32.62 49.81
C PRO A 55 -45.72 -31.14 50.23
N ILE A 56 -46.68 -30.72 51.08
CA ILE A 56 -46.91 -29.32 51.42
C ILE A 56 -46.00 -28.91 52.59
N THR A 57 -45.30 -27.79 52.41
CA THR A 57 -44.44 -27.18 53.43
C THR A 57 -45.12 -25.94 54.01
N TYR A 58 -45.09 -25.81 55.33
CA TYR A 58 -45.73 -24.72 56.09
C TYR A 58 -44.69 -23.86 56.81
N ILE A 59 -44.99 -22.57 56.94
CA ILE A 59 -44.14 -21.53 57.54
C ILE A 59 -44.99 -20.72 58.53
N GLU A 60 -44.42 -20.29 59.66
CA GLU A 60 -45.13 -19.49 60.65
C GLU A 60 -45.54 -18.12 60.09
N LYS A 61 -46.72 -17.63 60.50
CA LYS A 61 -47.27 -16.34 60.08
C LYS A 61 -46.38 -15.18 60.50
N GLU A 62 -45.78 -15.26 61.68
CA GLU A 62 -44.86 -14.25 62.21
C GLU A 62 -43.61 -14.15 61.36
N ASP A 63 -43.04 -15.29 60.95
CA ASP A 63 -41.92 -15.35 60.00
C ASP A 63 -42.28 -14.81 58.62
N VAL A 64 -43.50 -15.10 58.13
CA VAL A 64 -43.97 -14.53 56.86
C VAL A 64 -44.11 -13.01 56.95
N GLN A 65 -44.62 -12.48 58.07
CA GLN A 65 -44.70 -11.04 58.29
C GLN A 65 -43.31 -10.40 58.37
N LEU A 66 -42.37 -11.03 59.08
CA LEU A 66 -40.97 -10.62 59.12
C LEU A 66 -40.35 -10.54 57.70
N LEU A 67 -40.63 -11.54 56.85
CA LEU A 67 -40.17 -11.56 55.46
C LEU A 67 -40.77 -10.44 54.62
N ILE A 68 -42.05 -10.10 54.81
CA ILE A 68 -42.70 -8.96 54.12
C ILE A 68 -42.01 -7.65 54.51
N ASP A 69 -41.77 -7.44 55.81
CA ASP A 69 -41.13 -6.21 56.30
C ASP A 69 -39.69 -6.10 55.81
N LYS A 70 -38.93 -7.20 55.84
CA LYS A 70 -37.58 -7.27 55.27
C LYS A 70 -37.59 -7.05 53.76
N GLN A 71 -38.55 -7.62 53.03
CA GLN A 71 -38.68 -7.43 51.59
C GLN A 71 -38.92 -5.95 51.25
N ASN A 72 -39.82 -5.28 51.99
CA ASN A 72 -40.09 -3.85 51.80
C ASN A 72 -38.87 -2.98 52.11
N LYS A 73 -38.16 -3.28 53.21
CA LYS A 73 -36.93 -2.55 53.58
C LYS A 73 -35.82 -2.76 52.55
N LEU A 74 -35.62 -4.00 52.10
CA LEU A 74 -34.61 -4.35 51.11
C LEU A 74 -34.93 -3.73 49.74
N TRP A 75 -36.20 -3.74 49.32
CA TRP A 75 -36.65 -3.09 48.09
C TRP A 75 -36.30 -1.60 48.06
N LYS A 76 -36.63 -0.87 49.15
CA LYS A 76 -36.29 0.55 49.30
C LYS A 76 -34.78 0.78 49.23
N LYS A 77 -34.00 -0.04 49.94
CA LYS A 77 -32.53 0.06 49.92
C LYS A 77 -31.98 -0.13 48.49
N ILE A 78 -32.40 -1.18 47.81
CA ILE A 78 -31.92 -1.52 46.47
C ILE A 78 -32.30 -0.44 45.45
N ARG A 79 -33.51 0.12 45.51
CA ARG A 79 -33.91 1.22 44.61
C ARG A 79 -33.15 2.52 44.87
N ASN A 80 -32.73 2.77 46.11
CA ASN A 80 -31.95 3.96 46.45
C ASN A 80 -30.48 3.83 46.02
N GLU A 81 -29.88 2.67 46.25
CA GLU A 81 -28.44 2.44 46.11
C GLU A 81 -28.04 1.83 44.75
N TYR A 82 -28.94 1.15 44.04
CA TYR A 82 -28.62 0.40 42.83
C TYR A 82 -29.50 0.77 41.64
N LEU A 83 -28.93 0.59 40.45
CA LEU A 83 -29.59 0.73 39.16
C LEU A 83 -29.68 -0.63 38.46
N THR A 84 -30.74 -0.84 37.70
CA THR A 84 -30.82 -1.97 36.76
C THR A 84 -29.83 -1.80 35.62
N ALA A 85 -29.49 -2.89 34.92
CA ALA A 85 -28.63 -2.83 33.73
C ALA A 85 -29.16 -1.86 32.65
N ASN A 86 -30.48 -1.74 32.50
CA ASN A 86 -31.09 -0.81 31.55
C ASN A 86 -30.96 0.64 32.01
N GLU A 87 -31.22 0.92 33.29
CA GLU A 87 -31.06 2.26 33.87
C GLU A 87 -29.58 2.69 33.79
N ALA A 88 -28.63 1.82 34.18
CA ALA A 88 -27.21 2.12 34.11
C ALA A 88 -26.72 2.38 32.68
N ALA A 89 -27.17 1.56 31.70
CA ALA A 89 -26.86 1.77 30.29
C ALA A 89 -27.39 3.10 29.77
N LYS A 90 -28.61 3.49 30.18
CA LYS A 90 -29.24 4.76 29.83
C LYS A 90 -28.49 5.94 30.45
N THR A 91 -28.13 5.87 31.73
CA THR A 91 -27.35 6.91 32.42
C THR A 91 -26.01 7.14 31.76
N LEU A 92 -25.31 6.07 31.34
CA LEU A 92 -24.01 6.16 30.66
C LEU A 92 -24.11 6.48 29.16
N ASN A 93 -25.33 6.48 28.60
CA ASN A 93 -25.61 6.55 27.16
C ASN A 93 -24.80 5.53 26.33
N ILE A 94 -24.87 4.26 26.73
CA ILE A 94 -24.19 3.14 26.06
C ILE A 94 -25.15 1.98 25.79
N SER A 95 -24.73 1.04 24.93
CA SER A 95 -25.47 -0.21 24.75
C SER A 95 -25.36 -1.10 26.00
N ARG A 96 -26.40 -1.87 26.29
CA ARG A 96 -26.41 -2.84 27.40
C ARG A 96 -25.26 -3.86 27.30
N LYS A 97 -24.87 -4.26 26.09
CA LYS A 97 -23.76 -5.20 25.87
C LYS A 97 -22.41 -4.62 26.32
N THR A 98 -22.27 -3.30 26.26
CA THR A 98 -21.03 -2.60 26.62
C THR A 98 -20.76 -2.66 28.13
N LEU A 99 -21.79 -2.74 28.98
CA LEU A 99 -21.64 -2.90 30.44
C LEU A 99 -20.86 -4.16 30.83
N GLY A 100 -20.91 -5.21 30.01
CA GLY A 100 -20.17 -6.46 30.24
C GLY A 100 -18.69 -6.42 29.87
N GLN A 101 -18.20 -5.31 29.29
CA GLN A 101 -16.80 -5.18 28.90
C GLN A 101 -15.90 -4.92 30.10
N LYS A 102 -14.70 -5.51 30.08
CA LYS A 102 -13.76 -5.52 31.21
C LYS A 102 -13.53 -4.13 31.82
N PHE A 103 -13.29 -3.11 31.00
CA PHE A 103 -13.00 -1.76 31.49
C PHE A 103 -14.16 -1.08 32.23
N ILE A 104 -15.41 -1.48 31.97
CA ILE A 104 -16.57 -0.97 32.74
C ILE A 104 -16.79 -1.85 33.97
N LYS A 105 -16.66 -3.17 33.80
CA LYS A 105 -16.85 -4.14 34.87
C LYS A 105 -15.89 -3.93 36.04
N ASP A 106 -14.65 -3.54 35.74
CA ASP A 106 -13.62 -3.28 36.74
C ASP A 106 -13.87 -1.97 37.53
N GLU A 107 -14.76 -1.09 37.04
CA GLU A 107 -15.05 0.22 37.66
C GLU A 107 -16.44 0.31 38.32
N ILE A 108 -17.36 -0.61 38.01
CA ILE A 108 -18.74 -0.58 38.53
C ILE A 108 -19.03 -1.83 39.36
N HIS A 109 -19.20 -1.64 40.66
CA HIS A 109 -19.63 -2.73 41.55
C HIS A 109 -21.03 -3.19 41.18
N SER A 110 -21.20 -4.52 41.11
CA SER A 110 -22.45 -5.15 40.73
C SER A 110 -22.75 -6.33 41.63
N ILE A 111 -24.02 -6.51 41.99
CA ILE A 111 -24.49 -7.65 42.79
C ILE A 111 -25.62 -8.37 42.07
N TYR A 112 -25.82 -9.64 42.38
CA TYR A 112 -27.02 -10.35 41.96
C TYR A 112 -28.22 -9.88 42.80
N VAL A 113 -29.38 -9.84 42.16
CA VAL A 113 -30.63 -9.51 42.87
C VAL A 113 -30.87 -10.54 43.99
N PRO A 114 -31.03 -10.10 45.26
CA PRO A 114 -31.31 -11.00 46.37
C PRO A 114 -32.60 -11.81 46.15
N PRO A 115 -32.64 -13.09 46.58
CA PRO A 115 -33.81 -13.97 46.41
C PRO A 115 -35.12 -13.37 46.91
N LEU A 116 -35.08 -12.64 48.03
CA LEU A 116 -36.27 -12.04 48.67
C LEU A 116 -36.96 -10.99 47.80
N ILE A 117 -36.24 -10.35 46.86
CA ILE A 117 -36.79 -9.33 45.96
C ILE A 117 -36.83 -9.77 44.49
N CYS A 118 -36.77 -11.09 44.22
CA CYS A 118 -36.98 -11.66 42.89
C CYS A 118 -38.46 -11.62 42.46
N THR A 119 -39.05 -10.42 42.46
CA THR A 119 -40.47 -10.14 42.20
C THR A 119 -40.63 -9.16 41.03
N ILE A 120 -41.88 -8.88 40.64
CA ILE A 120 -42.23 -7.79 39.72
C ILE A 120 -42.92 -6.72 40.55
N ARG A 121 -42.30 -5.54 40.67
CA ARG A 121 -42.83 -4.42 41.45
C ARG A 121 -42.36 -3.10 40.84
N ASP A 122 -43.22 -2.08 40.90
CA ASP A 122 -42.95 -0.73 40.37
C ASP A 122 -42.50 -0.71 38.89
N GLY A 123 -43.02 -1.64 38.07
CA GLY A 123 -42.65 -1.77 36.65
C GLY A 123 -41.29 -2.44 36.39
N ILE A 124 -40.59 -2.91 37.45
CA ILE A 124 -39.28 -3.56 37.35
C ILE A 124 -39.45 -5.07 37.52
N ASN A 125 -38.86 -5.83 36.59
CA ASN A 125 -38.92 -7.29 36.61
C ASN A 125 -37.61 -7.89 37.12
N PHE A 126 -37.65 -8.43 38.34
CA PHE A 126 -36.55 -9.15 38.97
C PHE A 126 -36.80 -10.65 39.14
N ARG A 127 -37.84 -11.22 38.51
CA ARG A 127 -38.15 -12.67 38.65
C ARG A 127 -36.99 -13.57 38.26
N GLN A 128 -36.10 -13.11 37.38
CA GLN A 128 -34.90 -13.85 37.02
C GLN A 128 -33.79 -13.56 38.03
N GLY A 129 -33.60 -14.45 39.01
CA GLY A 129 -32.57 -14.32 40.07
C GLY A 129 -31.11 -14.27 39.61
N ARG A 130 -30.83 -14.37 38.30
CA ARG A 130 -29.50 -14.14 37.71
C ARG A 130 -29.29 -12.72 37.19
N THR A 131 -30.23 -11.82 37.45
CA THR A 131 -30.11 -10.41 37.03
C THR A 131 -29.08 -9.69 37.88
N LEU A 132 -28.17 -8.96 37.24
CA LEU A 132 -27.21 -8.09 37.91
C LEU A 132 -27.77 -6.66 38.04
N ILE A 133 -27.54 -6.05 39.19
CA ILE A 133 -27.80 -4.64 39.48
C ILE A 133 -26.47 -3.95 39.82
N HIS A 134 -26.37 -2.68 39.47
CA HIS A 134 -25.13 -1.90 39.50
C HIS A 134 -25.20 -0.79 40.54
N LEU A 135 -24.13 -0.58 41.30
CA LEU A 135 -24.09 0.43 42.33
C LEU A 135 -24.25 1.83 41.70
N LYS A 136 -25.23 2.59 42.18
CA LYS A 136 -25.64 3.87 41.58
C LYS A 136 -24.52 4.92 41.65
N THR A 137 -23.78 4.97 42.76
CA THR A 137 -22.66 5.91 42.95
C THR A 137 -21.56 5.69 41.93
N ASP A 138 -21.22 4.43 41.64
CA ASP A 138 -20.19 4.08 40.67
C ASP A 138 -20.62 4.47 39.27
N VAL A 139 -21.87 4.16 38.89
CA VAL A 139 -22.43 4.53 37.58
C VAL A 139 -22.42 6.05 37.39
N LEU A 140 -22.85 6.81 38.40
CA LEU A 140 -22.91 8.28 38.34
C LEU A 140 -21.51 8.88 38.26
N SER A 141 -20.57 8.44 39.10
CA SER A 141 -19.19 8.93 39.09
C SER A 141 -18.48 8.63 37.75
N LEU A 142 -18.73 7.45 37.18
CA LEU A 142 -18.23 7.10 35.85
C LEU A 142 -18.83 8.01 34.77
N ASN A 143 -20.14 8.27 34.84
CA ASN A 143 -20.81 9.14 33.89
C ASN A 143 -20.24 10.57 33.95
N GLU A 144 -20.08 11.12 35.15
CA GLU A 144 -19.48 12.45 35.36
C GLU A 144 -18.04 12.52 34.84
N ARG A 145 -17.24 11.48 35.07
CA ARG A 145 -15.86 11.43 34.55
C ARG A 145 -15.85 11.38 33.02
N ARG A 146 -16.74 10.58 32.40
CA ARG A 146 -16.88 10.49 30.94
C ARG A 146 -17.37 11.80 30.34
N GLN A 147 -18.31 12.48 31.00
CA GLN A 147 -18.83 13.75 30.54
C GLN A 147 -17.74 14.82 30.58
N ARG A 148 -17.03 14.95 31.70
CA ARG A 148 -15.86 15.83 31.80
C ARG A 148 -14.80 15.56 30.73
N GLU A 149 -14.49 14.29 30.47
CA GLU A 149 -13.54 13.95 29.40
C GLU A 149 -14.02 14.38 28.02
N LYS A 150 -15.32 14.21 27.72
CA LYS A 150 -15.92 14.72 26.47
C LYS A 150 -15.86 16.24 26.39
N ASP A 151 -16.09 16.94 27.50
CA ASP A 151 -16.06 18.40 27.54
C ASP A 151 -14.62 18.91 27.31
N ILE A 152 -13.63 18.26 27.90
CA ILE A 152 -12.20 18.50 27.63
C ILE A 152 -11.85 18.22 26.16
N GLU A 153 -12.30 17.10 25.60
CA GLU A 153 -12.11 16.80 24.17
C GLU A 153 -12.77 17.87 23.29
N ASN A 154 -13.96 18.32 23.63
CA ASN A 154 -14.65 19.37 22.89
C ASN A 154 -13.86 20.67 22.91
N ILE A 155 -13.36 21.09 24.08
CA ILE A 155 -12.49 22.27 24.23
C ILE A 155 -11.23 22.14 23.36
N ILE A 156 -10.54 20.99 23.42
CA ILE A 156 -9.27 20.79 22.69
C ILE A 156 -9.48 20.72 21.18
N TYR A 157 -10.53 20.05 20.71
CA TYR A 157 -10.69 19.74 19.29
C TYR A 157 -11.58 20.71 18.53
N HIS A 158 -12.39 21.55 19.18
CA HIS A 158 -13.32 22.48 18.51
C HIS A 158 -13.04 23.96 18.77
N SER A 159 -12.15 24.31 19.70
CA SER A 159 -11.77 25.71 19.90
C SER A 159 -10.88 26.25 18.77
N GLU A 160 -11.13 27.49 18.37
CA GLU A 160 -10.32 28.25 17.40
C GLU A 160 -9.30 29.19 18.08
N SER A 161 -9.21 29.16 19.42
CA SER A 161 -8.30 30.00 20.20
C SER A 161 -6.83 29.52 20.13
N THR A 162 -5.92 30.26 20.75
CA THR A 162 -4.50 29.89 20.76
C THR A 162 -4.24 28.61 21.56
N ILE A 163 -3.16 27.88 21.22
CA ILE A 163 -2.73 26.66 21.94
C ILE A 163 -2.69 26.86 23.46
N TYR A 164 -2.21 28.02 23.90
CA TYR A 164 -2.07 28.34 25.32
C TYR A 164 -3.42 28.52 26.00
N ASP A 165 -4.34 29.24 25.36
CA ASP A 165 -5.67 29.53 25.94
C ASP A 165 -6.51 28.26 26.00
N VAL A 166 -6.50 27.45 24.93
CA VAL A 166 -7.18 26.15 24.91
C VAL A 166 -6.65 25.23 26.01
N LEU A 167 -5.32 25.18 26.19
CA LEU A 167 -4.72 24.40 27.27
C LEU A 167 -5.18 24.90 28.65
N GLN A 168 -5.22 26.22 28.89
CA GLN A 168 -5.68 26.76 30.16
C GLN A 168 -7.15 26.40 30.44
N THR A 169 -8.03 26.58 29.45
CA THR A 169 -9.45 26.26 29.59
C THR A 169 -9.65 24.78 29.87
N ALA A 170 -8.93 23.90 29.16
CA ALA A 170 -8.98 22.46 29.40
C ALA A 170 -8.48 22.08 30.81
N LEU A 171 -7.43 22.72 31.32
CA LEU A 171 -6.92 22.46 32.66
C LEU A 171 -7.88 22.93 33.77
N ARG A 172 -8.59 24.04 33.54
CA ARG A 172 -9.64 24.52 34.46
C ARG A 172 -10.81 23.55 34.50
N GLU A 173 -11.28 23.09 33.34
CA GLU A 173 -12.36 22.08 33.26
C GLU A 173 -11.97 20.77 33.96
N ALA A 174 -10.70 20.37 33.85
CA ALA A 174 -10.17 19.20 34.53
C ALA A 174 -9.89 19.40 36.03
N ASN A 175 -10.10 20.61 36.58
CA ASN A 175 -9.72 20.99 37.95
C ASN A 175 -8.24 20.70 38.29
N ILE A 176 -7.34 20.87 37.32
CA ILE A 176 -5.91 20.60 37.50
C ILE A 176 -5.20 21.89 37.92
N ASN A 177 -4.70 21.90 39.17
CA ASN A 177 -3.97 23.01 39.73
C ASN A 177 -2.61 22.54 40.26
N PHE A 178 -1.55 23.25 39.88
CA PHE A 178 -0.22 23.06 40.44
C PHE A 178 -0.22 23.50 41.91
N SER A 179 0.34 22.65 42.78
CA SER A 179 0.48 22.94 44.21
C SER A 179 1.38 24.16 44.48
N ASN A 180 1.29 24.70 45.68
CA ASN A 180 2.17 25.77 46.16
C ASN A 180 3.66 25.35 46.16
N LYS A 181 3.96 24.05 46.30
CA LYS A 181 5.33 23.50 46.26
C LYS A 181 5.90 23.43 44.84
N GLY A 182 5.08 23.73 43.82
CA GLY A 182 5.42 23.71 42.40
C GLY A 182 5.37 25.06 41.70
N LYS A 183 5.31 26.17 42.45
CA LYS A 183 5.00 27.50 41.90
C LYS A 183 6.01 27.93 40.83
N ILE A 184 7.29 27.64 41.02
CA ILE A 184 8.34 27.99 40.07
C ILE A 184 8.26 27.10 38.83
N THR A 185 8.06 25.80 39.03
CA THR A 185 7.84 24.84 37.93
C THR A 185 6.64 25.24 37.08
N LYS A 186 5.52 25.63 37.70
CA LYS A 186 4.31 26.11 37.02
C LYS A 186 4.64 27.29 36.09
N THR A 187 5.33 28.30 36.61
CA THR A 187 5.72 29.50 35.86
C THR A 187 6.63 29.15 34.68
N ASN A 188 7.63 28.29 34.90
CA ASN A 188 8.54 27.84 33.85
C ASN A 188 7.82 27.01 32.77
N TRP A 189 6.91 26.13 33.18
CA TRP A 189 6.12 25.29 32.27
C TRP A 189 5.22 26.13 31.36
N PHE A 190 4.44 27.05 31.92
CA PHE A 190 3.57 27.89 31.09
C PHE A 190 4.37 28.88 30.22
N SER A 191 5.54 29.34 30.67
CA SER A 191 6.46 30.12 29.83
C SER A 191 7.07 29.30 28.69
N TYR A 192 7.35 28.02 28.93
CA TYR A 192 7.72 27.05 27.90
C TYR A 192 6.62 26.88 26.87
N VAL A 193 5.38 26.64 27.31
CA VAL A 193 4.22 26.47 26.43
C VAL A 193 3.96 27.72 25.58
N LYS A 194 3.99 28.92 26.16
CA LYS A 194 3.82 30.17 25.41
C LYS A 194 4.84 30.33 24.29
N ARG A 195 6.12 30.12 24.60
CA ARG A 195 7.21 30.18 23.59
C ARG A 195 7.03 29.15 22.49
N LYS A 196 6.57 27.96 22.85
CA LYS A 196 6.31 26.89 21.88
C LYS A 196 5.12 27.20 20.97
N ALA A 197 4.03 27.71 21.54
CA ALA A 197 2.86 28.14 20.80
C ALA A 197 3.21 29.24 19.78
N ALA A 198 3.96 30.26 20.21
CA ALA A 198 4.37 31.38 19.35
C ALA A 198 5.24 30.95 18.15
N LYS A 199 6.01 29.86 18.27
CA LYS A 199 6.87 29.34 17.19
C LYS A 199 6.19 28.32 16.27
N SER A 200 4.97 27.89 16.59
CA SER A 200 4.30 26.82 15.85
C SER A 200 3.75 27.31 14.51
N LYS A 201 4.12 26.63 13.42
CA LYS A 201 3.51 26.77 12.08
C LYS A 201 2.73 25.51 11.69
N ALA A 202 2.33 24.71 12.67
CA ALA A 202 1.73 23.40 12.45
C ALA A 202 0.28 23.51 11.93
N SER A 203 -0.19 22.49 11.22
CA SER A 203 -1.59 22.42 10.77
C SER A 203 -2.56 22.29 11.95
N SER A 204 -3.83 22.67 11.76
CA SER A 204 -4.88 22.58 12.80
C SER A 204 -4.96 21.19 13.46
N ALA A 205 -4.93 20.11 12.67
CA ALA A 205 -4.94 18.75 13.20
C ALA A 205 -3.71 18.43 14.08
N THR A 206 -2.53 18.91 13.67
CA THR A 206 -1.29 18.71 14.44
C THR A 206 -1.31 19.53 15.73
N MET A 207 -1.83 20.76 15.68
CA MET A 207 -1.99 21.63 16.86
C MET A 207 -2.90 20.98 17.91
N LYS A 208 -4.03 20.39 17.49
CA LYS A 208 -4.95 19.70 18.41
C LYS A 208 -4.28 18.50 19.11
N GLN A 209 -3.49 17.73 18.37
CA GLN A 209 -2.71 16.63 18.95
C GLN A 209 -1.64 17.15 19.93
N GLU A 210 -0.99 18.26 19.59
CA GLU A 210 0.00 18.91 20.46
C GLU A 210 -0.62 19.38 21.77
N ILE A 211 -1.79 20.05 21.71
CA ILE A 211 -2.54 20.50 22.89
C ILE A 211 -2.85 19.31 23.81
N ARG A 212 -3.29 18.17 23.27
CA ARG A 212 -3.54 16.96 24.07
C ARG A 212 -2.28 16.43 24.76
N ILE A 213 -1.13 16.49 24.09
CA ILE A 213 0.16 16.10 24.70
C ILE A 213 0.51 17.08 25.83
N LEU A 214 0.39 18.38 25.61
CA LEU A 214 0.65 19.41 26.62
C LEU A 214 -0.28 19.30 27.83
N PHE A 215 -1.56 18.98 27.60
CA PHE A 215 -2.55 18.74 28.66
C PHE A 215 -2.13 17.55 29.54
N ASN A 216 -1.85 16.39 28.93
CA ASN A 216 -1.40 15.20 29.67
C ASN A 216 -0.07 15.43 30.40
N THR A 217 0.84 16.21 29.78
CA THR A 217 2.11 16.59 30.39
C THR A 217 1.90 17.50 31.60
N SER A 218 0.95 18.43 31.51
CA SER A 218 0.57 19.32 32.62
C SER A 218 -0.03 18.55 33.80
N ILE A 219 -0.85 17.52 33.54
CA ILE A 219 -1.37 16.62 34.59
C ILE A 219 -0.22 15.91 35.31
N LEU A 220 0.72 15.34 34.56
CA LEU A 220 1.89 14.66 35.15
C LEU A 220 2.73 15.63 35.98
N LEU A 221 3.03 16.81 35.43
CA LEU A 221 3.78 17.85 36.12
C LEU A 221 3.09 18.28 37.42
N SER A 222 1.77 18.52 37.38
CA SER A 222 1.01 18.91 38.55
C SER A 222 1.18 17.90 39.69
N LYS A 223 1.05 16.60 39.38
CA LYS A 223 1.22 15.49 40.35
C LYS A 223 2.63 15.41 40.91
N LEU A 224 3.65 15.60 40.07
CA LEU A 224 5.05 15.60 40.55
C LEU A 224 5.29 16.80 41.48
N THR A 225 4.75 17.95 41.13
CA THR A 225 4.95 19.15 41.93
C THR A 225 4.14 19.22 43.22
N ASP A 226 3.24 18.26 43.47
CA ASP A 226 2.61 18.09 44.78
C ASP A 226 3.64 17.72 45.87
N LEU A 227 4.78 17.15 45.47
CA LEU A 227 5.85 16.75 46.38
C LEU A 227 6.91 17.85 46.51
N LYS A 228 7.49 18.31 45.39
CA LYS A 228 8.56 19.32 45.34
C LYS A 228 8.71 19.92 43.94
N GLU A 229 9.46 21.00 43.82
CA GLU A 229 9.76 21.62 42.52
C GLU A 229 10.51 20.65 41.59
N ILE A 230 10.20 20.64 40.28
CA ILE A 230 10.72 19.62 39.36
C ILE A 230 12.26 19.63 39.27
N PHE A 231 12.89 20.80 39.44
CA PHE A 231 14.35 20.95 39.40
C PHE A 231 15.08 20.46 40.65
N THR A 232 14.33 20.13 41.71
CA THR A 232 14.88 19.56 42.96
C THR A 232 14.88 18.04 42.96
N TYR A 233 14.29 17.42 41.94
CA TYR A 233 14.41 15.98 41.72
C TYR A 233 15.80 15.61 41.21
N THR A 234 16.29 14.46 41.65
CA THR A 234 17.50 13.82 41.13
C THR A 234 17.21 13.15 39.78
N ASP A 235 18.27 12.84 39.02
CA ASP A 235 18.14 12.13 37.75
C ASP A 235 17.46 10.75 37.89
N ASN A 236 17.75 10.02 38.97
CA ASN A 236 17.11 8.73 39.27
C ASN A 236 15.60 8.88 39.51
N GLU A 237 15.19 9.87 40.31
CA GLU A 237 13.76 10.08 40.58
C GLU A 237 13.02 10.48 39.30
N LEU A 238 13.59 11.33 38.44
CA LEU A 238 12.98 11.70 37.17
C LEU A 238 12.91 10.51 36.20
N ASN A 239 13.94 9.66 36.16
CA ASN A 239 13.94 8.43 35.36
C ASN A 239 12.84 7.46 35.81
N LEU A 240 12.64 7.28 37.11
CA LEU A 240 11.59 6.43 37.66
C LEU A 240 10.20 7.03 37.50
N ALA A 241 10.04 8.34 37.70
CA ALA A 241 8.73 8.99 37.69
C ALA A 241 8.21 9.30 36.27
N ILE A 242 9.10 9.63 35.33
CA ILE A 242 8.74 10.09 33.99
C ILE A 242 9.16 9.10 32.91
N PHE A 243 10.42 8.65 32.93
CA PHE A 243 11.03 7.91 31.82
C PHE A 243 10.90 6.38 31.98
N ASN A 244 9.69 5.92 32.29
CA ASN A 244 9.33 4.50 32.47
C ASN A 244 8.25 4.04 31.47
N SER A 245 7.91 2.75 31.44
CA SER A 245 6.93 2.19 30.48
C SER A 245 5.48 2.58 30.71
N ASN A 246 5.12 3.05 31.91
CA ASN A 246 3.75 3.37 32.29
C ASN A 246 3.31 4.76 31.81
N ILE A 247 4.26 5.64 31.48
CA ILE A 247 3.99 6.98 30.95
C ILE A 247 3.97 6.95 29.42
N ASN A 248 2.99 7.63 28.81
CA ASN A 248 2.89 7.73 27.35
C ASN A 248 4.17 8.34 26.75
N LYS A 249 4.73 7.71 25.72
CA LYS A 249 5.99 8.13 25.08
C LYS A 249 5.99 9.59 24.59
N ASN A 250 4.86 10.10 24.09
CA ASN A 250 4.77 11.49 23.64
C ASN A 250 4.85 12.47 24.81
N VAL A 251 4.26 12.13 25.95
CA VAL A 251 4.37 12.90 27.20
C VAL A 251 5.80 12.88 27.70
N GLN A 252 6.47 11.71 27.67
CA GLN A 252 7.89 11.63 28.03
C GLN A 252 8.75 12.53 27.14
N ILE A 253 8.53 12.49 25.82
CA ILE A 253 9.28 13.32 24.86
C ILE A 253 9.10 14.80 25.19
N GLU A 254 7.88 15.20 25.52
CA GLU A 254 7.59 16.57 25.86
C GLU A 254 8.21 17.00 27.20
N MET A 255 8.14 16.14 28.22
CA MET A 255 8.86 16.32 29.48
C MET A 255 10.37 16.45 29.26
N TYR A 256 10.96 15.62 28.42
CA TYR A 256 12.38 15.65 28.13
C TYR A 256 12.81 16.98 27.50
N LYS A 257 12.02 17.52 26.56
CA LYS A 257 12.27 18.86 25.98
C LYS A 257 12.15 19.96 27.01
N PHE A 258 11.12 19.89 27.86
CA PHE A 258 10.91 20.88 28.92
C PHE A 258 12.05 20.85 29.95
N LEU A 259 12.44 19.67 30.44
CA LEU A 259 13.55 19.51 31.38
C LEU A 259 14.89 19.96 30.80
N ARG A 260 15.09 19.77 29.48
CA ARG A 260 16.26 20.33 28.78
C ARG A 260 16.28 21.84 28.86
N GLN A 261 15.18 22.46 28.44
CA GLN A 261 15.08 23.91 28.40
C GLN A 261 15.13 24.53 29.81
N LEU A 262 14.54 23.85 30.80
CA LEU A 262 14.61 24.26 32.20
C LEU A 262 16.05 24.22 32.72
N PHE A 263 16.77 23.13 32.43
CA PHE A 263 18.19 22.97 32.78
C PHE A 263 19.02 24.10 32.15
N GLU A 264 18.93 24.29 30.83
CA GLU A 264 19.64 25.34 30.09
C GLU A 264 19.31 26.75 30.62
N THR A 265 18.03 27.04 30.89
CA THR A 265 17.62 28.36 31.40
C THR A 265 18.16 28.63 32.81
N ARG A 266 18.22 27.60 33.67
CA ARG A 266 18.73 27.73 35.04
C ARG A 266 20.24 27.84 35.07
N GLU A 267 20.96 27.08 34.25
CA GLU A 267 22.41 27.21 34.11
C GLU A 267 22.81 28.62 33.66
N ILE A 268 22.12 29.19 32.65
CA ILE A 268 22.36 30.56 32.20
C ILE A 268 22.12 31.58 33.32
N ALA A 269 21.13 31.32 34.19
CA ALA A 269 20.82 32.18 35.33
C ALA A 269 21.69 31.92 36.57
N GLY A 270 22.69 31.03 36.51
CA GLY A 270 23.54 30.66 37.64
C GLY A 270 22.82 29.86 38.74
N LEU A 271 21.66 29.27 38.43
CA LEU A 271 20.84 28.49 39.38
C LEU A 271 21.08 26.99 39.18
N SER A 272 21.32 26.26 40.27
CA SER A 272 21.54 24.81 40.19
C SER A 272 20.24 24.01 39.99
N THR A 273 20.41 22.80 39.44
CA THR A 273 19.41 21.72 39.38
C THR A 273 19.98 20.47 40.04
N ASN A 274 19.14 19.70 40.74
CA ASN A 274 19.58 18.47 41.41
C ASN A 274 19.77 17.29 40.44
N TYR A 275 19.19 17.36 39.25
CA TYR A 275 19.43 16.40 38.18
C TYR A 275 20.49 16.92 37.20
N LYS A 276 21.25 15.98 36.61
CA LYS A 276 22.09 16.24 35.44
C LYS A 276 21.34 15.79 34.19
N PHE A 277 21.11 16.69 33.24
CA PHE A 277 20.34 16.36 32.03
C PHE A 277 20.94 15.20 31.23
N SER A 278 22.27 15.09 31.19
CA SER A 278 23.01 14.01 30.50
C SER A 278 22.76 12.61 31.08
N LYS A 279 22.28 12.50 32.32
CA LYS A 279 21.95 11.23 32.99
C LYS A 279 20.49 10.82 32.83
N LEU A 280 19.65 11.66 32.24
CA LEU A 280 18.25 11.31 31.97
C LEU A 280 18.18 10.29 30.82
N ASN A 281 17.26 9.33 30.94
CA ASN A 281 17.02 8.32 29.92
C ASN A 281 16.65 8.98 28.59
N ASN A 282 17.52 8.84 27.59
CA ASN A 282 17.30 9.46 26.30
C ASN A 282 16.21 8.72 25.52
N ILE A 283 15.01 9.31 25.45
CA ILE A 283 13.84 8.71 24.77
C ILE A 283 14.03 8.60 23.25
N TYR A 284 14.96 9.39 22.69
CA TYR A 284 15.32 9.36 21.27
C TYR A 284 16.34 8.27 20.95
N LYS A 285 17.07 7.73 21.94
CA LYS A 285 17.86 6.50 21.77
C LYS A 285 16.88 5.35 21.59
N LYS A 286 16.49 5.12 20.33
CA LYS A 286 15.87 3.87 19.94
C LYS A 286 16.91 2.77 20.22
N PRO A 287 16.50 1.57 20.68
CA PRO A 287 17.37 0.40 20.54
C PRO A 287 17.86 0.37 19.10
N LYS A 288 19.13 0.01 18.86
CA LYS A 288 19.69 -0.17 17.51
C LYS A 288 18.72 -1.06 16.76
N ARG A 289 17.79 -0.46 16.02
CA ARG A 289 16.98 -1.18 15.06
C ARG A 289 18.03 -1.62 14.08
N ILE A 290 18.22 -2.94 13.94
CA ILE A 290 18.79 -3.54 12.73
C ILE A 290 18.23 -2.66 11.61
N GLN A 291 19.09 -1.94 10.88
CA GLN A 291 18.62 -1.11 9.79
C GLN A 291 17.86 -2.06 8.89
N ARG A 292 16.52 -2.05 8.98
CA ARG A 292 15.71 -2.80 8.04
C ARG A 292 16.12 -2.21 6.72
N GLU A 293 16.74 -3.04 5.88
CA GLU A 293 17.12 -2.64 4.55
C GLU A 293 15.96 -1.88 3.93
N LYS A 294 16.28 -0.78 3.25
CA LYS A 294 15.26 0.00 2.58
C LYS A 294 14.70 -0.90 1.47
N THR A 295 13.60 -1.58 1.76
CA THR A 295 12.99 -2.49 0.80
C THR A 295 12.46 -1.68 -0.39
N ILE A 296 12.82 -2.15 -1.58
CA ILE A 296 12.18 -1.86 -2.86
C ILE A 296 11.43 -3.13 -3.27
N TYR A 297 10.51 -3.03 -4.23
CA TYR A 297 10.00 -4.22 -4.89
C TYR A 297 11.05 -4.72 -5.86
N SER A 298 11.10 -6.03 -6.10
CA SER A 298 11.96 -6.59 -7.15
C SER A 298 11.50 -6.14 -8.54
N THR A 299 12.29 -6.41 -9.57
CA THR A 299 11.93 -6.02 -10.95
C THR A 299 10.70 -6.80 -11.39
N GLU A 300 10.63 -8.09 -11.04
CA GLU A 300 9.54 -9.01 -11.36
C GLU A 300 8.25 -8.57 -10.65
N GLU A 301 8.32 -8.24 -9.35
CA GLU A 301 7.16 -7.71 -8.61
C GLU A 301 6.65 -6.40 -9.21
N TYR A 302 7.56 -5.54 -9.66
CA TYR A 302 7.21 -4.23 -10.23
C TYR A 302 6.58 -4.35 -11.61
N ILE A 303 7.14 -5.18 -12.50
CA ILE A 303 6.58 -5.45 -13.83
C ILE A 303 5.21 -6.12 -13.70
N SER A 304 5.12 -7.14 -12.85
CA SER A 304 3.86 -7.82 -12.59
C SER A 304 2.77 -6.86 -12.09
N LEU A 305 3.14 -5.90 -11.22
CA LEU A 305 2.23 -4.86 -10.74
C LEU A 305 1.76 -3.94 -11.88
N ILE A 306 2.65 -3.57 -12.80
CA ILE A 306 2.32 -2.77 -13.97
C ILE A 306 1.32 -3.52 -14.85
N ASP A 307 1.63 -4.75 -15.25
CA ASP A 307 0.76 -5.61 -16.05
C ASP A 307 -0.61 -5.78 -15.40
N TYR A 308 -0.62 -6.00 -14.08
CA TYR A 308 -1.85 -6.09 -13.31
C TYR A 308 -2.70 -4.83 -13.43
N THR A 309 -2.10 -3.64 -13.30
CA THR A 309 -2.84 -2.37 -13.36
C THR A 309 -3.25 -1.96 -14.78
N LYS A 310 -2.61 -2.53 -15.81
CA LYS A 310 -2.92 -2.31 -17.23
C LYS A 310 -4.15 -3.07 -17.72
N ASP A 311 -4.62 -4.07 -16.97
CA ASP A 311 -5.84 -4.83 -17.31
C ASP A 311 -7.10 -3.97 -17.11
N ILE A 312 -7.39 -3.12 -18.11
CA ILE A 312 -8.51 -2.18 -18.11
C ILE A 312 -9.84 -2.92 -18.01
N ILE A 313 -10.02 -4.03 -18.74
CA ILE A 313 -11.28 -4.77 -18.79
C ILE A 313 -11.67 -5.22 -17.38
N LYS A 314 -10.73 -5.84 -16.67
CA LYS A 314 -10.94 -6.34 -15.31
C LYS A 314 -11.19 -5.23 -14.30
N HIS A 315 -10.35 -4.19 -14.29
CA HIS A 315 -10.45 -3.13 -13.28
C HIS A 315 -11.65 -2.21 -13.51
N LYS A 316 -11.97 -1.91 -14.78
CA LYS A 316 -13.17 -1.15 -15.17
C LYS A 316 -14.42 -1.83 -14.64
N LYS A 317 -14.59 -3.14 -14.92
CA LYS A 317 -15.75 -3.91 -14.45
C LYS A 317 -15.92 -3.84 -12.93
N ARG A 318 -14.86 -4.15 -12.18
CA ARG A 318 -14.89 -4.16 -10.71
C ARG A 318 -15.11 -2.77 -10.10
N ALA A 319 -14.56 -1.74 -10.72
CA ALA A 319 -14.76 -0.37 -10.28
C ALA A 319 -16.22 0.06 -10.49
N ILE A 320 -16.84 -0.27 -11.63
CA ILE A 320 -18.25 0.01 -11.89
C ILE A 320 -19.16 -0.74 -10.92
N GLU A 321 -18.90 -2.03 -10.66
CA GLU A 321 -19.63 -2.82 -9.65
C GLU A 321 -19.59 -2.13 -8.26
N ASP A 322 -18.41 -1.71 -7.82
CA ASP A 322 -18.24 -0.99 -6.55
C ASP A 322 -18.98 0.36 -6.52
N ILE A 323 -18.98 1.11 -7.63
CA ILE A 323 -19.73 2.37 -7.77
C ILE A 323 -21.24 2.12 -7.70
N GLN A 324 -21.74 1.07 -8.37
CA GLN A 324 -23.15 0.68 -8.33
C GLN A 324 -23.59 0.30 -6.90
N LEU A 325 -22.77 -0.48 -6.18
CA LEU A 325 -23.00 -0.79 -4.77
C LEU A 325 -23.02 0.48 -3.90
N GLN A 326 -22.12 1.44 -4.17
CA GLN A 326 -22.10 2.71 -3.48
C GLN A 326 -23.39 3.52 -3.70
N ILE A 327 -23.89 3.58 -4.95
CA ILE A 327 -25.16 4.23 -5.30
C ILE A 327 -26.33 3.61 -4.51
N GLN A 328 -26.32 2.29 -4.36
CA GLN A 328 -27.32 1.54 -3.59
C GLN A 328 -27.11 1.64 -2.06
N LYS A 329 -26.10 2.39 -1.60
CA LYS A 329 -25.69 2.51 -0.19
C LYS A 329 -25.31 1.18 0.46
N GLU A 330 -24.87 0.23 -0.35
CA GLU A 330 -24.37 -1.06 0.09
C GLU A 330 -22.86 -1.01 0.39
N LEU A 331 -22.33 -2.13 0.87
CA LEU A 331 -20.93 -2.26 1.20
C LEU A 331 -20.08 -2.29 -0.10
N HIS A 332 -19.25 -1.28 -0.28
CA HIS A 332 -18.33 -1.12 -1.42
C HIS A 332 -16.88 -0.92 -0.94
N LEU A 333 -15.91 -1.14 -1.83
CA LEU A 333 -14.48 -1.18 -1.50
C LEU A 333 -13.65 -0.12 -2.22
N HIS A 334 -14.30 0.80 -2.95
CA HIS A 334 -13.67 1.90 -3.67
C HIS A 334 -12.53 1.43 -4.59
N ARG A 335 -12.79 0.38 -5.39
CA ARG A 335 -11.80 -0.18 -6.32
C ARG A 335 -11.40 0.81 -7.42
N ASP A 336 -12.28 1.71 -7.83
CA ASP A 336 -11.98 2.87 -8.70
C ASP A 336 -10.84 3.72 -8.11
N SER A 337 -11.00 4.14 -6.85
CA SER A 337 -10.04 4.99 -6.15
C SER A 337 -8.75 4.23 -5.83
N SER A 338 -8.85 2.93 -5.56
CA SER A 338 -7.70 2.04 -5.37
C SER A 338 -6.85 1.92 -6.65
N TRP A 339 -7.50 1.80 -7.81
CA TRP A 339 -6.85 1.68 -9.10
C TRP A 339 -6.08 2.96 -9.46
N LEU A 340 -6.75 4.11 -9.37
CA LEU A 340 -6.13 5.42 -9.61
C LEU A 340 -4.98 5.67 -8.62
N TYR A 341 -5.16 5.31 -7.34
CA TYR A 341 -4.13 5.46 -6.31
C TYR A 341 -2.83 4.70 -6.63
N VAL A 342 -2.95 3.48 -7.14
CA VAL A 342 -1.78 2.66 -7.53
C VAL A 342 -1.14 3.21 -8.80
N LEU A 343 -1.92 3.56 -9.82
CA LEU A 343 -1.42 4.11 -11.08
C LEU A 343 -0.68 5.44 -10.90
N LEU A 344 -1.18 6.31 -10.02
CA LEU A 344 -0.48 7.53 -9.64
C LEU A 344 0.87 7.24 -8.98
N HIS A 345 0.96 6.20 -8.14
CA HIS A 345 2.23 5.80 -7.50
C HIS A 345 3.21 5.10 -8.45
N LEU A 346 2.72 4.43 -9.49
CA LEU A 346 3.55 3.83 -10.54
C LEU A 346 4.20 4.90 -11.43
N ASN A 347 3.46 5.96 -11.74
CA ASN A 347 3.95 7.03 -12.60
C ASN A 347 4.66 8.15 -11.82
N ASN A 348 4.24 8.41 -10.58
CA ASN A 348 4.66 9.57 -9.82
C ASN A 348 5.21 9.16 -8.45
N ALA A 349 6.40 9.66 -8.09
CA ALA A 349 7.01 9.42 -6.78
C ALA A 349 6.39 10.29 -5.65
N TRP A 350 5.10 10.61 -5.76
CA TRP A 350 4.36 11.49 -4.86
C TRP A 350 4.06 10.81 -3.52
N ARG A 351 3.98 11.57 -2.41
CA ARG A 351 3.63 10.98 -1.11
C ARG A 351 2.13 10.68 -1.08
N HIS A 352 1.75 9.70 -0.25
CA HIS A 352 0.36 9.32 0.00
C HIS A 352 -0.62 10.50 0.03
N TYR A 353 -0.39 11.51 0.90
CA TYR A 353 -1.30 12.65 1.02
C TYR A 353 -1.50 13.40 -0.30
N ASP A 354 -0.41 13.58 -1.07
CA ASP A 354 -0.46 14.31 -2.32
C ASP A 354 -1.16 13.50 -3.43
N VAL A 355 -1.07 12.17 -3.38
CA VAL A 355 -1.84 11.27 -4.25
C VAL A 355 -3.33 11.31 -3.88
N THR A 356 -3.67 11.23 -2.60
CA THR A 356 -5.07 11.29 -2.13
C THR A 356 -5.73 12.67 -2.22
N SER A 357 -4.95 13.70 -2.55
CA SER A 357 -5.43 15.05 -2.83
C SER A 357 -5.50 15.35 -4.32
N PHE A 358 -5.53 14.32 -5.17
CA PHE A 358 -5.62 14.49 -6.61
C PHE A 358 -6.94 15.18 -6.97
N PRO A 359 -6.90 16.31 -7.70
CA PRO A 359 -8.07 17.12 -8.00
C PRO A 359 -8.99 16.42 -9.01
N ARG A 360 -10.21 16.95 -9.14
CA ARG A 360 -11.18 16.54 -10.15
C ARG A 360 -10.70 16.86 -11.57
N ILE A 361 -11.21 16.08 -12.52
CA ILE A 361 -10.97 16.25 -13.96
C ILE A 361 -12.27 16.69 -14.64
N ASP A 362 -12.15 17.25 -15.84
CA ASP A 362 -13.30 17.70 -16.61
C ASP A 362 -13.53 16.74 -17.78
N LEU A 363 -14.78 16.31 -17.93
CA LEU A 363 -15.18 15.36 -18.97
C LEU A 363 -15.81 16.06 -20.19
N GLN A 364 -16.04 17.37 -20.17
CA GLN A 364 -16.75 18.11 -21.22
C GLN A 364 -16.18 17.92 -22.62
N GLN A 365 -14.85 17.80 -22.75
CA GLN A 365 -14.15 17.62 -24.03
C GLN A 365 -13.98 16.15 -24.45
N THR A 366 -14.72 15.24 -23.80
CA THR A 366 -14.68 13.81 -24.12
C THR A 366 -16.01 13.35 -24.71
N GLN A 367 -16.04 12.12 -25.23
CA GLN A 367 -17.29 11.45 -25.64
C GLN A 367 -18.37 11.40 -24.55
N LEU A 368 -17.97 11.53 -23.28
CA LEU A 368 -18.88 11.52 -22.13
C LEU A 368 -19.41 12.91 -21.75
N GLY A 369 -18.84 13.98 -22.29
CA GLY A 369 -19.07 15.35 -21.82
C GLY A 369 -20.51 15.85 -21.98
N ASN A 370 -21.26 15.28 -22.93
CA ASN A 370 -22.65 15.60 -23.19
C ASN A 370 -23.64 14.62 -22.54
N MET A 371 -23.15 13.67 -21.74
CA MET A 371 -23.98 12.65 -21.09
C MET A 371 -24.15 12.98 -19.61
N GLU A 372 -25.34 12.70 -19.07
CA GLU A 372 -25.54 12.67 -17.63
C GLU A 372 -24.67 11.58 -16.99
N ALA A 373 -24.15 11.81 -15.79
CA ALA A 373 -23.13 10.97 -15.15
C ALA A 373 -23.55 9.49 -15.02
N MET A 374 -24.84 9.24 -14.76
CA MET A 374 -25.40 7.88 -14.67
C MET A 374 -25.43 7.16 -16.02
N ASP A 375 -25.69 7.88 -17.11
CA ASP A 375 -25.72 7.30 -18.45
C ASP A 375 -24.30 7.15 -19.01
N ALA A 376 -23.39 8.08 -18.70
CA ALA A 376 -21.96 7.93 -18.94
C ALA A 376 -21.38 6.68 -18.26
N LEU A 377 -21.79 6.40 -17.01
CA LEU A 377 -21.37 5.19 -16.29
C LEU A 377 -21.87 3.89 -16.96
N LYS A 378 -23.11 3.87 -17.46
CA LYS A 378 -23.63 2.72 -18.24
C LYS A 378 -22.93 2.60 -19.59
N TRP A 379 -22.59 3.73 -20.21
CA TRP A 379 -21.91 3.75 -21.51
C TRP A 379 -20.49 3.18 -21.38
N ILE A 380 -19.72 3.61 -20.38
CA ILE A 380 -18.33 3.16 -20.18
C ILE A 380 -18.23 1.69 -19.75
N GLU A 381 -19.31 1.12 -19.21
CA GLU A 381 -19.38 -0.32 -18.93
C GLU A 381 -19.22 -1.14 -20.21
N LYS A 382 -19.91 -0.72 -21.29
CA LYS A 382 -19.97 -1.44 -22.57
C LYS A 382 -18.95 -0.96 -23.59
N ASN A 383 -18.45 0.27 -23.45
CA ASN A 383 -17.55 0.90 -24.40
C ASN A 383 -16.20 1.23 -23.75
N SER A 384 -15.22 1.59 -24.57
CA SER A 384 -13.91 2.09 -24.10
C SER A 384 -13.73 3.53 -24.57
N LEU A 385 -12.95 4.31 -23.84
CA LEU A 385 -12.61 5.67 -24.24
C LEU A 385 -11.78 5.64 -25.53
N SER A 386 -12.00 6.62 -26.41
CA SER A 386 -11.18 6.78 -27.61
C SER A 386 -9.75 7.23 -27.26
N GLU A 387 -8.80 7.00 -28.14
CA GLU A 387 -7.43 7.51 -27.96
C GLU A 387 -7.41 9.04 -27.79
N GLN A 388 -8.30 9.74 -28.50
CA GLN A 388 -8.44 11.18 -28.37
C GLN A 388 -8.92 11.59 -26.98
N ASP A 389 -9.91 10.89 -26.40
CA ASP A 389 -10.35 11.16 -25.02
C ASP A 389 -9.22 10.94 -24.01
N VAL A 390 -8.44 9.87 -24.21
CA VAL A 390 -7.29 9.54 -23.37
C VAL A 390 -6.25 10.66 -23.40
N ILE A 391 -5.89 11.13 -24.60
CA ILE A 391 -4.93 12.22 -24.79
C ILE A 391 -5.46 13.53 -24.17
N THR A 392 -6.73 13.86 -24.40
CA THR A 392 -7.38 15.07 -23.87
C THR A 392 -7.32 15.12 -22.35
N ILE A 393 -7.72 14.04 -21.66
CA ILE A 393 -7.70 14.00 -20.18
C ILE A 393 -6.26 14.06 -19.64
N VAL A 394 -5.31 13.36 -20.27
CA VAL A 394 -3.91 13.39 -19.82
C VAL A 394 -3.32 14.79 -19.96
N ASN A 395 -3.58 15.47 -21.07
CA ASN A 395 -3.12 16.84 -21.29
C ASN A 395 -3.78 17.82 -20.32
N GLN A 396 -5.07 17.64 -20.03
CA GLN A 396 -5.76 18.40 -19.00
C GLN A 396 -5.05 18.25 -17.64
N VAL A 397 -4.75 17.03 -17.22
CA VAL A 397 -4.06 16.75 -15.95
C VAL A 397 -2.65 17.32 -15.95
N LYS A 398 -1.89 17.20 -17.05
CA LYS A 398 -0.54 17.77 -17.17
C LYS A 398 -0.55 19.30 -17.02
N ALA A 399 -1.59 19.96 -17.48
CA ALA A 399 -1.77 21.41 -17.35
C ALA A 399 -2.16 21.85 -15.92
N MET A 400 -2.61 20.93 -15.06
CA MET A 400 -2.96 21.27 -13.67
C MET A 400 -1.72 21.60 -12.83
N SER A 401 -1.86 22.60 -11.96
CA SER A 401 -0.80 22.96 -11.02
C SER A 401 -0.86 22.10 -9.76
N PHE A 402 0.13 21.25 -9.54
CA PHE A 402 0.25 20.45 -8.32
C PHE A 402 1.22 21.13 -7.35
N VAL A 403 0.85 21.24 -6.07
CA VAL A 403 1.70 21.88 -5.04
C VAL A 403 2.00 20.91 -3.91
N HIS A 404 3.25 20.86 -3.48
CA HIS A 404 3.65 20.03 -2.35
C HIS A 404 3.01 20.51 -1.04
N SER A 405 2.25 19.64 -0.38
CA SER A 405 1.62 19.90 0.93
C SER A 405 2.56 20.46 2.02
N LYS A 406 3.80 19.95 2.11
CA LYS A 406 4.81 20.33 3.11
C LYS A 406 5.72 21.49 2.68
N THR A 407 6.11 21.58 1.41
CA THR A 407 7.13 22.54 0.94
C THR A 407 6.58 23.66 0.05
N LYS A 408 5.30 23.60 -0.32
CA LYS A 408 4.60 24.58 -1.17
C LYS A 408 5.21 24.80 -2.57
N LYS A 409 6.12 23.93 -3.02
CA LYS A 409 6.71 23.96 -4.37
C LYS A 409 5.79 23.30 -5.41
N LYS A 410 5.80 23.83 -6.65
CA LYS A 410 5.13 23.23 -7.81
C LYS A 410 5.71 21.84 -8.09
N ARG A 411 4.87 20.94 -8.59
CA ARG A 411 5.18 19.58 -9.00
C ARG A 411 4.64 19.34 -10.39
N HIS A 412 5.32 18.46 -11.10
CA HIS A 412 4.91 17.99 -12.41
C HIS A 412 4.25 16.61 -12.28
N PHE A 413 3.22 16.40 -13.10
CA PHE A 413 2.57 15.13 -13.28
C PHE A 413 3.23 14.38 -14.45
N PHE A 414 3.55 13.12 -14.21
CA PHE A 414 4.08 12.20 -15.21
C PHE A 414 3.07 11.08 -15.44
N CYS A 415 2.98 10.64 -16.69
CA CYS A 415 2.20 9.47 -17.09
C CYS A 415 2.89 8.80 -18.27
N SER A 416 3.28 7.55 -18.10
CA SER A 416 3.83 6.72 -19.17
C SER A 416 2.76 6.38 -20.19
N TYR A 417 3.10 6.32 -21.48
CA TYR A 417 2.19 5.88 -22.54
C TYR A 417 1.55 4.52 -22.23
N GLU A 418 2.35 3.59 -21.71
CA GLU A 418 1.95 2.24 -21.34
C GLU A 418 0.84 2.16 -20.28
N LEU A 419 0.79 3.13 -19.36
CA LEU A 419 -0.23 3.22 -18.31
C LEU A 419 -1.32 4.27 -18.61
N MET A 420 -1.20 4.98 -19.72
CA MET A 420 -2.00 6.16 -20.03
C MET A 420 -3.49 5.84 -20.11
N SER A 421 -3.84 4.79 -20.85
CA SER A 421 -5.23 4.38 -20.99
C SER A 421 -5.82 3.89 -19.67
N ALA A 422 -5.08 3.08 -18.89
CA ALA A 422 -5.52 2.63 -17.57
C ALA A 422 -5.72 3.79 -16.58
N PHE A 423 -4.80 4.77 -16.61
CA PHE A 423 -4.91 6.00 -15.81
C PHE A 423 -6.18 6.76 -16.14
N VAL A 424 -6.45 7.05 -17.41
CA VAL A 424 -7.63 7.82 -17.80
C VAL A 424 -8.92 7.09 -17.44
N HIS A 425 -9.02 5.79 -17.73
CA HIS A 425 -10.21 5.02 -17.36
C HIS A 425 -10.46 5.05 -15.85
N SER A 426 -9.40 4.90 -15.02
CA SER A 426 -9.53 4.98 -13.57
C SER A 426 -9.95 6.38 -13.08
N ALA A 427 -9.41 7.44 -13.69
CA ALA A 427 -9.71 8.82 -13.32
C ALA A 427 -11.13 9.22 -13.72
N VAL A 428 -11.59 8.82 -14.90
CA VAL A 428 -12.96 9.04 -15.38
C VAL A 428 -13.97 8.32 -14.48
N LEU A 429 -13.72 7.06 -14.10
CA LEU A 429 -14.60 6.35 -13.17
C LEU A 429 -14.67 7.02 -11.79
N CYS A 430 -13.54 7.51 -11.28
CA CYS A 430 -13.52 8.28 -10.03
C CYS A 430 -14.32 9.59 -10.16
N GLU A 431 -14.24 10.26 -11.31
CA GLU A 431 -14.96 11.52 -11.58
C GLU A 431 -16.46 11.28 -11.67
N LEU A 432 -16.90 10.28 -12.44
CA LEU A 432 -18.31 9.87 -12.52
C LEU A 432 -18.86 9.50 -11.14
N ARG A 433 -18.10 8.74 -10.34
CA ARG A 433 -18.46 8.44 -8.95
C ARG A 433 -18.59 9.72 -8.11
N CYS A 434 -17.69 10.69 -8.25
CA CYS A 434 -17.77 11.96 -7.54
C CYS A 434 -19.04 12.73 -7.95
N GLN A 435 -19.35 12.84 -9.24
CA GLN A 435 -20.57 13.50 -9.73
C GLN A 435 -21.84 12.87 -9.13
N ILE A 436 -21.90 11.54 -9.07
CA ILE A 436 -23.09 10.81 -8.62
C ILE A 436 -23.22 10.80 -7.09
N CYS A 437 -22.15 10.43 -6.39
CA CYS A 437 -22.20 10.10 -4.96
C CYS A 437 -21.69 11.21 -4.04
N GLN A 438 -20.79 12.07 -4.54
CA GLN A 438 -20.03 13.04 -3.74
C GLN A 438 -19.78 14.35 -4.49
N PRO A 439 -20.82 15.07 -4.95
CA PRO A 439 -20.67 16.20 -5.87
C PRO A 439 -19.88 17.38 -5.27
N LEU A 440 -19.88 17.50 -3.95
CA LEU A 440 -19.13 18.51 -3.19
C LEU A 440 -17.67 18.13 -2.89
N SER A 441 -17.20 16.96 -3.34
CA SER A 441 -15.81 16.57 -3.16
C SER A 441 -14.93 17.38 -4.12
N GLU A 442 -13.80 17.89 -3.61
CA GLU A 442 -12.76 18.57 -4.40
C GLU A 442 -11.71 17.60 -4.95
N VAL A 443 -11.78 16.32 -4.58
CA VAL A 443 -10.75 15.31 -4.89
C VAL A 443 -11.37 14.03 -5.45
N LEU A 444 -10.63 13.36 -6.35
CA LEU A 444 -11.09 12.12 -7.01
C LEU A 444 -10.95 10.87 -6.14
N ILE A 445 -9.96 10.80 -5.27
CA ILE A 445 -9.68 9.58 -4.49
C ILE A 445 -10.43 9.63 -3.16
N ASP A 446 -11.30 8.65 -2.96
CA ASP A 446 -11.95 8.41 -1.68
C ASP A 446 -11.76 6.97 -1.20
N PHE A 447 -11.41 6.84 0.09
CA PHE A 447 -11.30 5.55 0.78
C PHE A 447 -12.29 5.43 1.94
N ASN A 448 -13.29 6.32 2.01
CA ASN A 448 -14.35 6.36 3.02
C ASN A 448 -13.81 6.29 4.46
N ASN A 449 -12.75 7.07 4.70
CA ASN A 449 -12.21 7.27 6.03
C ASN A 449 -11.59 8.67 6.17
N ARG A 450 -11.66 9.24 7.38
CA ARG A 450 -11.24 10.62 7.67
C ARG A 450 -9.79 10.95 7.26
N LYS A 451 -8.93 9.93 7.20
CA LYS A 451 -7.51 10.09 6.88
C LYS A 451 -7.20 9.85 5.40
N ARG A 452 -8.18 9.41 4.60
CA ARG A 452 -8.02 8.90 3.24
C ARG A 452 -6.92 7.84 3.14
N ASP A 453 -6.78 7.01 4.18
CA ASP A 453 -5.79 5.94 4.23
C ASP A 453 -6.25 4.76 3.35
N PHE A 454 -5.35 4.22 2.52
CA PHE A 454 -5.60 3.00 1.75
C PHE A 454 -5.54 1.78 2.67
N THR A 455 -6.71 1.37 3.16
CA THR A 455 -6.84 0.38 4.24
C THR A 455 -6.43 -1.03 3.80
N ALA A 456 -6.16 -1.92 4.76
CA ALA A 456 -5.85 -3.33 4.45
C ALA A 456 -7.00 -4.03 3.73
N ARG A 457 -8.25 -3.70 4.07
CA ARG A 457 -9.44 -4.27 3.43
C ARG A 457 -9.50 -3.92 1.94
N GLN A 458 -9.36 -2.64 1.61
CA GLN A 458 -9.38 -2.14 0.22
C GLN A 458 -8.20 -2.67 -0.57
N ARG A 459 -6.99 -2.66 0.03
CA ARG A 459 -5.79 -3.20 -0.60
C ARG A 459 -5.93 -4.68 -0.93
N ASN A 460 -6.38 -5.49 0.01
CA ASN A 460 -6.55 -6.93 -0.23
C ASN A 460 -7.60 -7.19 -1.31
N ALA A 461 -8.70 -6.43 -1.32
CA ALA A 461 -9.73 -6.54 -2.34
C ALA A 461 -9.27 -6.08 -3.73
N PHE A 462 -8.41 -5.06 -3.81
CA PHE A 462 -7.85 -4.61 -5.08
C PHE A 462 -6.82 -5.60 -5.63
N PHE A 463 -6.02 -6.27 -4.77
CA PHE A 463 -4.96 -7.20 -5.18
C PHE A 463 -5.35 -8.69 -5.11
N GLU A 464 -6.62 -9.01 -4.85
CA GLU A 464 -7.12 -10.38 -4.66
C GLU A 464 -6.74 -11.34 -5.79
N SER A 465 -6.66 -10.84 -7.02
CA SER A 465 -6.36 -11.60 -8.23
C SER A 465 -4.97 -11.28 -8.84
N HIS A 466 -4.05 -10.77 -8.02
CA HIS A 466 -2.68 -10.45 -8.43
C HIS A 466 -1.68 -11.46 -7.86
N ASN A 467 -1.44 -11.39 -6.56
CA ASN A 467 -0.58 -12.32 -5.82
C ASN A 467 -0.93 -12.23 -4.32
N ASN A 468 -1.27 -13.36 -3.72
CA ASN A 468 -1.68 -13.44 -2.31
C ASN A 468 -0.61 -12.97 -1.31
N LYS A 469 0.66 -12.90 -1.74
CA LYS A 469 1.80 -12.43 -0.92
C LYS A 469 2.16 -10.96 -1.16
N PHE A 470 1.62 -10.32 -2.20
CA PHE A 470 1.96 -8.94 -2.54
C PHE A 470 1.32 -7.94 -1.59
N ILE A 471 2.11 -7.01 -1.05
CA ILE A 471 1.63 -5.98 -0.12
C ILE A 471 2.05 -4.60 -0.61
N PHE A 472 1.09 -3.89 -1.21
CA PHE A 472 1.31 -2.51 -1.64
C PHE A 472 1.55 -1.55 -0.46
N LYS A 473 2.67 -0.82 -0.50
CA LYS A 473 3.03 0.28 0.38
C LYS A 473 3.53 1.47 -0.43
N SER A 474 2.85 2.61 -0.30
CA SER A 474 3.22 3.90 -0.93
C SER A 474 4.71 4.26 -0.81
N ARG A 475 5.29 4.18 0.40
CA ARG A 475 6.72 4.52 0.61
C ARG A 475 7.69 3.54 -0.06
N GLN A 476 7.33 2.26 -0.15
CA GLN A 476 8.13 1.24 -0.82
C GLN A 476 8.06 1.47 -2.32
N MET A 477 6.85 1.68 -2.86
CA MET A 477 6.63 1.99 -4.28
C MET A 477 7.43 3.23 -4.71
N ASN A 478 7.34 4.34 -4.00
CA ASN A 478 8.13 5.53 -4.35
C ASN A 478 9.64 5.22 -4.40
N ARG A 479 10.16 4.45 -3.43
CA ARG A 479 11.58 4.05 -3.42
C ARG A 479 11.92 3.18 -4.64
N THR A 480 11.06 2.22 -4.98
CA THR A 480 11.21 1.37 -6.16
C THR A 480 11.31 2.22 -7.42
N LEU A 481 10.32 3.09 -7.67
CA LEU A 481 10.28 3.96 -8.85
C LEU A 481 11.53 4.84 -8.94
N ILE A 482 11.89 5.52 -7.84
CA ILE A 482 13.09 6.38 -7.80
C ILE A 482 14.36 5.56 -8.09
N SER A 483 14.47 4.35 -7.54
CA SER A 483 15.66 3.51 -7.68
C SER A 483 15.81 3.01 -9.12
N TYR A 484 14.70 2.64 -9.77
CA TYR A 484 14.72 2.22 -11.16
C TYR A 484 14.97 3.38 -12.11
N VAL A 485 14.31 4.53 -11.91
CA VAL A 485 14.62 5.75 -12.68
C VAL A 485 16.09 6.14 -12.54
N TYR A 486 16.64 6.10 -11.32
CA TYR A 486 18.06 6.35 -11.07
C TYR A 486 18.96 5.38 -11.86
N SER A 487 18.66 4.08 -11.80
CA SER A 487 19.42 3.04 -12.49
C SER A 487 19.38 3.21 -14.01
N VAL A 488 18.21 3.53 -14.57
CA VAL A 488 18.06 3.75 -16.02
C VAL A 488 18.86 4.97 -16.43
N ILE A 489 18.69 6.12 -15.78
CA ILE A 489 19.42 7.36 -16.13
C ILE A 489 20.93 7.17 -16.07
N LYS A 490 21.43 6.45 -15.05
CA LYS A 490 22.86 6.15 -14.92
C LYS A 490 23.39 5.31 -16.08
N LYS A 491 22.57 4.43 -16.65
CA LYS A 491 22.95 3.50 -17.72
C LYS A 491 22.74 4.09 -19.12
N THR A 492 21.70 4.90 -19.32
CA THR A 492 21.29 5.40 -20.65
C THR A 492 21.71 6.85 -20.91
N THR A 493 22.22 7.57 -19.91
CA THR A 493 22.56 8.99 -20.07
C THR A 493 23.88 9.34 -19.38
N LYS A 494 24.61 10.33 -19.92
CA LYS A 494 25.75 10.97 -19.24
C LYS A 494 25.32 12.00 -18.18
N ARG A 495 24.02 12.12 -17.85
CA ARG A 495 23.48 13.13 -16.91
C ARG A 495 23.57 12.64 -15.47
N ASN A 496 23.62 13.57 -14.51
CA ASN A 496 23.64 13.25 -13.09
C ASN A 496 22.29 12.66 -12.63
N PRO A 497 22.21 11.36 -12.28
CA PRO A 497 20.92 10.74 -11.90
C PRO A 497 20.35 11.28 -10.59
N LEU A 498 21.19 11.90 -9.74
CA LEU A 498 20.75 12.53 -8.49
C LEU A 498 19.93 13.79 -8.74
N GLU A 499 20.22 14.56 -9.80
CA GLU A 499 19.50 15.80 -10.10
C GLU A 499 18.09 15.52 -10.61
N ILE A 500 17.96 14.55 -11.52
CA ILE A 500 16.67 14.15 -12.10
C ILE A 500 15.78 13.47 -11.05
N THR A 501 16.36 12.61 -10.19
CA THR A 501 15.58 12.00 -9.10
C THR A 501 15.19 13.00 -8.01
N LYS A 502 15.98 14.05 -7.77
CA LYS A 502 15.60 15.19 -6.91
C LYS A 502 14.45 16.00 -7.52
N PHE A 503 14.45 16.20 -8.84
CA PHE A 503 13.41 16.90 -9.58
C PHE A 503 12.07 16.15 -9.54
N ILE A 504 12.06 14.86 -9.89
CA ILE A 504 10.85 13.98 -9.82
C ILE A 504 10.23 13.97 -8.43
N ARG A 505 11.06 14.12 -7.39
CA ARG A 505 10.61 14.15 -6.00
C ARG A 505 10.33 15.56 -5.47
N SER A 506 10.70 16.61 -6.20
CA SER A 506 10.70 18.02 -5.77
C SER A 506 11.27 18.22 -4.34
N HIS A 507 12.37 17.53 -4.03
CA HIS A 507 12.98 17.54 -2.70
C HIS A 507 13.87 18.77 -2.50
N SER A 508 13.62 19.55 -1.45
CA SER A 508 14.59 20.49 -0.87
C SER A 508 15.24 19.86 0.36
N SER A 509 16.51 19.53 0.29
CA SER A 509 17.37 19.50 1.47
C SER A 509 18.06 20.87 1.58
N GLU A 510 18.18 21.39 2.80
CA GLU A 510 18.89 22.64 3.12
C GLU A 510 20.37 22.65 2.68
N GLU A 511 20.93 21.51 2.27
CA GLU A 511 22.34 21.37 1.88
C GLU A 511 22.66 21.56 0.39
N THR A 512 21.68 21.81 -0.50
CA THR A 512 22.01 22.18 -1.89
C THR A 512 21.05 23.24 -2.41
N THR A 513 21.12 24.42 -1.80
CA THR A 513 20.75 25.68 -2.44
C THR A 513 21.92 26.03 -3.38
N ASN A 514 21.71 26.01 -4.70
CA ASN A 514 22.46 26.78 -5.74
C ASN A 514 22.52 26.16 -7.15
N ILE A 515 21.71 25.16 -7.49
CA ILE A 515 21.52 24.80 -8.91
C ILE A 515 20.03 24.76 -9.21
N TYR A 516 19.43 25.95 -9.14
CA TYR A 516 18.15 26.26 -9.74
C TYR A 516 18.45 26.85 -11.11
N ILE A 517 18.42 26.03 -12.14
CA ILE A 517 18.27 26.48 -13.51
C ILE A 517 17.04 25.75 -14.01
N ASP A 518 16.02 26.53 -14.41
CA ASP A 518 14.82 26.04 -15.06
C ASP A 518 15.22 25.11 -16.22
N ILE A 519 14.93 23.82 -16.07
CA ILE A 519 15.05 22.86 -17.16
C ILE A 519 13.82 23.09 -18.06
N PRO A 520 13.99 23.50 -19.33
CA PRO A 520 12.89 23.78 -20.25
C PRO A 520 11.96 22.56 -20.42
N GLN A 521 10.66 22.80 -20.62
CA GLN A 521 9.62 21.77 -20.82
C GLN A 521 10.02 20.75 -21.91
N GLU A 522 10.64 21.21 -23.01
CA GLU A 522 11.15 20.38 -24.11
C GLU A 522 12.19 19.33 -23.64
N GLN A 523 13.08 19.69 -22.72
CA GLN A 523 14.06 18.75 -22.16
C GLN A 523 13.44 17.73 -21.20
N MET A 524 12.27 18.05 -20.64
CA MET A 524 11.51 17.19 -19.74
C MET A 524 10.60 16.22 -20.50
N ASP A 525 9.95 16.69 -21.55
CA ASP A 525 9.21 15.85 -22.50
C ASP A 525 10.17 14.86 -23.17
N PHE A 526 11.39 15.31 -23.51
CA PHE A 526 12.48 14.44 -23.95
C PHE A 526 12.81 13.33 -22.94
N ILE A 527 13.04 13.64 -21.66
CA ILE A 527 13.34 12.63 -20.62
C ILE A 527 12.17 11.64 -20.43
N THR A 528 10.94 12.13 -20.52
CA THR A 528 9.73 11.32 -20.34
C THR A 528 9.55 10.36 -21.52
N LYS A 529 9.81 10.83 -22.75
CA LYS A 529 9.85 10.03 -23.98
C LYS A 529 10.91 8.92 -23.90
N GLN A 530 12.09 9.23 -23.35
CA GLN A 530 13.17 8.25 -23.13
C GLN A 530 12.85 7.18 -22.07
N LEU A 531 12.27 7.59 -20.93
CA LEU A 531 12.09 6.72 -19.78
C LEU A 531 10.81 5.87 -19.84
N PHE A 532 9.80 6.33 -20.56
CA PHE A 532 8.46 5.75 -20.52
C PHE A 532 7.90 5.32 -21.88
N ASP A 533 8.32 5.92 -23.01
CA ASP A 533 7.79 5.55 -24.33
C ASP A 533 8.60 4.41 -24.99
N LEU A 534 9.90 4.30 -24.68
CA LEU A 534 10.72 3.13 -25.04
C LEU A 534 10.36 1.85 -24.24
N GLY A 535 9.56 1.96 -23.18
CA GLY A 535 9.20 0.85 -22.29
C GLY A 535 10.34 0.43 -21.36
N HIS A 536 10.10 -0.60 -20.54
CA HIS A 536 10.99 -1.04 -19.44
C HIS A 536 12.44 -1.42 -19.83
N PHE A 537 12.75 -1.48 -21.13
CA PHE A 537 14.02 -1.95 -21.68
C PHE A 537 14.54 -1.06 -22.83
N GLY A 538 14.31 0.25 -22.81
CA GLY A 538 14.82 1.18 -23.84
C GLY A 538 16.33 1.09 -24.13
N TYR A 539 17.13 0.67 -23.15
CA TYR A 539 18.56 0.40 -23.31
C TYR A 539 18.86 -0.77 -24.26
N ALA A 540 17.93 -1.73 -24.42
CA ALA A 540 18.09 -2.89 -25.28
C ALA A 540 17.93 -2.51 -26.76
N TYR A 541 16.99 -1.62 -27.08
CA TYR A 541 16.83 -1.08 -28.44
C TYR A 541 17.96 -0.11 -28.81
N ASP A 542 18.44 0.69 -27.85
CA ASP A 542 19.66 1.51 -28.03
C ASP A 542 20.89 0.64 -28.32
N ALA A 543 21.12 -0.42 -27.53
CA ALA A 543 22.24 -1.34 -27.76
C ALA A 543 22.11 -2.12 -29.09
N LEU A 544 20.89 -2.49 -29.49
CA LEU A 544 20.59 -3.12 -30.77
C LEU A 544 20.88 -2.15 -31.94
N SER A 545 20.55 -0.86 -31.79
CA SER A 545 20.84 0.18 -32.79
C SER A 545 22.34 0.36 -33.02
N GLU A 546 23.14 0.38 -31.94
CA GLU A 546 24.60 0.49 -32.00
C GLU A 546 25.24 -0.78 -32.61
N LEU A 547 24.64 -1.96 -32.39
CA LEU A 547 25.06 -3.23 -32.99
C LEU A 547 24.73 -3.34 -34.50
N ILE A 548 23.56 -2.87 -34.92
CA ILE A 548 23.09 -2.94 -36.32
C ILE A 548 23.82 -1.91 -37.19
N LEU A 549 24.06 -0.70 -36.67
CA LEU A 549 24.62 0.41 -37.45
C LEU A 549 26.15 0.48 -37.42
N GLN A 550 26.81 -0.29 -36.53
CA GLN A 550 28.26 -0.39 -36.34
C GLN A 550 29.03 0.94 -36.10
N GLU A 551 28.33 2.08 -36.07
CA GLU A 551 28.84 3.39 -35.66
C GLU A 551 27.91 4.02 -34.61
N PRO A 552 28.46 4.65 -33.56
CA PRO A 552 27.63 5.31 -32.56
C PRO A 552 26.94 6.55 -33.17
N ILE A 553 25.61 6.59 -33.14
CA ILE A 553 24.85 7.78 -33.54
C ILE A 553 25.12 8.91 -32.52
N ASP A 554 25.85 9.93 -32.95
CA ASP A 554 26.19 11.09 -32.12
C ASP A 554 25.00 12.01 -31.85
N ASN A 555 24.02 12.06 -32.77
CA ASN A 555 22.79 12.84 -32.59
C ASN A 555 21.74 12.09 -31.77
N ARG A 556 21.42 12.64 -30.61
CA ARG A 556 20.61 11.98 -29.59
C ARG A 556 19.12 11.86 -29.94
N GLU A 557 18.57 12.81 -30.70
CA GLU A 557 17.18 12.72 -31.17
C GLU A 557 17.01 11.65 -32.24
N GLU A 558 17.98 11.57 -33.15
CA GLU A 558 18.04 10.56 -34.19
C GLU A 558 18.14 9.15 -33.60
N ARG A 559 19.03 8.96 -32.62
CA ARG A 559 19.17 7.70 -31.87
C ARG A 559 17.86 7.23 -31.22
N THR A 560 17.06 8.17 -30.72
CA THR A 560 15.79 7.88 -30.04
C THR A 560 14.71 7.46 -31.02
N GLN A 561 14.64 8.14 -32.17
CA GLN A 561 13.71 7.81 -33.24
C GLN A 561 14.03 6.44 -33.83
N THR A 562 15.32 6.14 -34.02
CA THR A 562 15.78 4.82 -34.45
C THR A 562 15.42 3.73 -33.43
N SER A 563 15.62 3.94 -32.13
CA SER A 563 15.24 2.98 -31.09
C SER A 563 13.72 2.77 -30.98
N LEU A 564 12.91 3.79 -31.24
CA LEU A 564 11.44 3.67 -31.31
C LEU A 564 11.00 2.90 -32.56
N ALA A 565 11.61 3.16 -33.72
CA ALA A 565 11.37 2.39 -34.94
C ALA A 565 11.76 0.92 -34.78
N LEU A 566 12.89 0.63 -34.12
CA LEU A 566 13.30 -0.74 -33.80
C LEU A 566 12.33 -1.42 -32.83
N LYS A 567 11.74 -0.70 -31.87
CA LYS A 567 10.71 -1.25 -30.99
C LYS A 567 9.43 -1.63 -31.73
N GLU A 568 9.01 -0.84 -32.71
CA GLU A 568 7.87 -1.15 -33.58
C GLU A 568 8.15 -2.38 -34.48
N VAL A 569 9.40 -2.56 -34.90
CA VAL A 569 9.80 -3.65 -35.81
C VAL A 569 10.06 -4.99 -35.07
N PHE A 570 10.70 -4.96 -33.89
CA PHE A 570 11.22 -6.18 -33.22
C PHE A 570 10.35 -6.71 -32.07
N GLY A 571 9.34 -5.96 -31.61
CA GLY A 571 8.41 -6.45 -30.58
C GLY A 571 9.05 -6.70 -29.20
N ASP A 572 8.49 -7.65 -28.44
CA ASP A 572 8.81 -7.89 -27.01
C ASP A 572 10.22 -8.45 -26.75
N VAL A 573 10.76 -8.16 -25.56
CA VAL A 573 12.15 -8.37 -25.08
C VAL A 573 12.63 -9.82 -25.19
N HIS A 574 11.73 -10.80 -25.15
CA HIS A 574 12.09 -12.21 -25.35
C HIS A 574 12.64 -12.51 -26.75
N HIS A 575 12.28 -11.73 -27.77
CA HIS A 575 12.85 -11.85 -29.12
C HIS A 575 14.26 -11.22 -29.19
N ILE A 576 14.49 -10.11 -28.49
CA ILE A 576 15.78 -9.40 -28.44
C ILE A 576 16.84 -10.22 -27.69
N GLU A 577 16.46 -10.92 -26.62
CA GLU A 577 17.39 -11.76 -25.86
C GLU A 577 17.89 -12.96 -26.68
N GLN A 578 17.06 -13.50 -27.58
CA GLN A 578 17.46 -14.56 -28.51
C GLN A 578 18.41 -14.04 -29.59
N VAL A 579 18.15 -12.85 -30.13
CA VAL A 579 19.02 -12.15 -31.09
C VAL A 579 20.37 -11.78 -30.44
N ALA A 580 20.37 -11.27 -29.22
CA ALA A 580 21.58 -10.90 -28.48
C ALA A 580 22.45 -12.11 -28.10
N ARG A 581 21.85 -13.26 -27.74
CA ARG A 581 22.60 -14.51 -27.51
C ARG A 581 23.27 -15.02 -28.78
N TYR A 582 22.64 -14.86 -29.92
CA TYR A 582 23.20 -15.26 -31.20
C TYR A 582 24.31 -14.31 -31.68
N LEU A 583 24.12 -12.99 -31.54
CA LEU A 583 25.14 -11.97 -31.84
C LEU A 583 26.38 -12.12 -30.95
N ASN A 584 26.18 -12.46 -29.66
CA ASN A 584 27.30 -12.79 -28.78
C ASN A 584 28.04 -14.06 -29.23
N ARG A 585 27.34 -15.09 -29.74
CA ARG A 585 27.98 -16.29 -30.29
C ARG A 585 28.82 -16.00 -31.53
N LEU A 586 28.31 -15.17 -32.45
CA LEU A 586 29.05 -14.72 -33.64
C LEU A 586 30.23 -13.81 -33.29
N SER A 587 30.05 -12.92 -32.31
CA SER A 587 31.13 -12.07 -31.78
C SER A 587 32.20 -12.88 -31.06
N GLU A 588 31.84 -13.93 -30.33
CA GLU A 588 32.79 -14.87 -29.73
C GLU A 588 33.58 -15.64 -30.80
N GLU A 589 32.94 -16.13 -31.86
CA GLU A 589 33.61 -16.78 -32.99
C GLU A 589 34.58 -15.81 -33.72
N GLN A 590 34.18 -14.56 -33.95
CA GLN A 590 35.05 -13.51 -34.52
C GLN A 590 36.17 -13.07 -33.57
N GLN A 591 35.93 -13.01 -32.26
CA GLN A 591 36.96 -12.69 -31.26
C GLN A 591 37.99 -13.81 -31.12
N ILE A 592 37.62 -15.07 -31.33
CA ILE A 592 38.57 -16.18 -31.41
C ILE A 592 39.51 -16.01 -32.62
N VAL A 593 38.96 -15.64 -33.79
CA VAL A 593 39.76 -15.32 -34.98
C VAL A 593 40.68 -14.11 -34.72
N TYR A 594 40.15 -13.06 -34.10
CA TYR A 594 40.92 -11.88 -33.73
C TYR A 594 42.05 -12.18 -32.73
N LYS A 595 41.81 -13.01 -31.71
CA LYS A 595 42.85 -13.44 -30.74
C LYS A 595 43.94 -14.27 -31.41
N VAL A 596 43.58 -15.14 -32.35
CA VAL A 596 44.54 -15.93 -33.15
C VAL A 596 45.39 -15.00 -34.02
N ILE A 597 44.77 -14.07 -34.75
CA ILE A 597 45.49 -13.10 -35.57
C ILE A 597 46.41 -12.24 -34.70
N LYS A 598 45.94 -11.82 -33.50
CA LYS A 598 46.73 -11.04 -32.55
C LYS A 598 47.88 -11.86 -31.91
N GLY A 599 47.82 -13.18 -31.96
CA GLY A 599 48.86 -14.08 -31.49
C GLY A 599 50.04 -14.25 -32.47
N PHE A 600 49.83 -13.97 -33.76
CA PHE A 600 50.91 -13.95 -34.74
C PHE A 600 51.78 -12.69 -34.60
N SER A 601 53.06 -12.80 -34.87
CA SER A 601 53.98 -11.68 -34.98
C SER A 601 53.63 -10.77 -36.17
N LEU A 602 54.20 -9.57 -36.19
CA LEU A 602 53.91 -8.56 -37.21
C LEU A 602 54.41 -9.00 -38.61
N GLU A 603 55.47 -9.78 -38.65
CA GLU A 603 56.03 -10.40 -39.86
C GLU A 603 55.12 -11.53 -40.36
N GLU A 604 54.72 -12.46 -39.48
CA GLU A 604 53.79 -13.55 -39.83
C GLU A 604 52.43 -13.05 -40.33
N ARG A 605 51.91 -11.94 -39.79
CA ARG A 605 50.66 -11.36 -40.27
C ARG A 605 50.79 -10.75 -41.67
N LYS A 606 51.92 -10.14 -41.98
CA LYS A 606 52.19 -9.60 -43.32
C LYS A 606 52.33 -10.73 -44.33
N ASP A 607 53.08 -11.77 -43.98
CA ASP A 607 53.23 -12.95 -44.84
C ASP A 607 51.90 -13.67 -45.10
N ILE A 608 51.06 -13.82 -44.07
CA ILE A 608 49.72 -14.40 -44.22
C ILE A 608 48.85 -13.51 -45.11
N TYR A 609 48.85 -12.20 -44.90
CA TYR A 609 48.08 -11.24 -45.70
C TYR A 609 48.48 -11.24 -47.17
N ASP A 610 49.78 -11.15 -47.46
CA ASP A 610 50.31 -11.16 -48.82
C ASP A 610 50.05 -12.50 -49.52
N SER A 611 50.16 -13.62 -48.79
CA SER A 611 49.84 -14.95 -49.31
C SER A 611 48.35 -15.15 -49.60
N ILE A 612 47.45 -14.62 -48.75
CA ILE A 612 45.99 -14.66 -49.00
C ILE A 612 45.65 -13.84 -50.24
N LYS A 613 46.28 -12.67 -50.39
CA LYS A 613 46.10 -11.76 -51.53
C LYS A 613 46.58 -12.39 -52.85
N LEU A 614 47.65 -13.18 -52.80
CA LEU A 614 48.21 -13.88 -53.95
C LEU A 614 47.56 -15.25 -54.21
N GLY A 615 46.61 -15.71 -53.37
CA GLY A 615 45.94 -16.99 -53.56
C GLY A 615 46.73 -18.22 -53.11
N GLN A 616 47.80 -18.02 -52.32
CA GLN A 616 48.83 -19.03 -52.06
C GLN A 616 48.68 -19.73 -50.70
N GLN A 617 47.64 -19.42 -49.91
CA GLN A 617 47.41 -20.12 -48.63
C GLN A 617 46.77 -21.50 -48.83
N PRO A 618 47.16 -22.51 -48.03
CA PRO A 618 46.66 -23.86 -48.18
C PRO A 618 45.20 -23.98 -47.69
N SER A 619 44.47 -24.93 -48.26
CA SER A 619 43.13 -25.29 -47.82
C SER A 619 42.83 -26.75 -48.14
N LYS A 620 41.76 -27.30 -47.55
CA LYS A 620 41.30 -28.66 -47.88
C LYS A 620 40.31 -28.70 -49.03
N LYS A 621 39.74 -27.56 -49.41
CA LYS A 621 38.67 -27.47 -50.40
C LYS A 621 39.05 -26.40 -51.40
N GLU A 622 38.94 -26.75 -52.68
CA GLU A 622 39.20 -25.84 -53.79
C GLU A 622 38.39 -24.54 -53.60
N TYR A 623 38.97 -23.42 -53.98
CA TYR A 623 38.37 -22.08 -53.83
C TYR A 623 38.32 -21.47 -52.42
N PHE A 624 38.84 -22.16 -51.40
CA PHE A 624 39.05 -21.60 -50.07
C PHE A 624 40.54 -21.48 -49.73
N GLN A 625 40.89 -20.60 -48.81
CA GLN A 625 42.24 -20.39 -48.27
C GLN A 625 42.19 -20.38 -46.75
N CYS A 626 43.14 -20.98 -46.02
CA CYS A 626 43.12 -20.99 -44.55
C CYS A 626 44.11 -20.00 -43.96
N ILE A 627 43.75 -19.40 -42.81
CA ILE A 627 44.67 -18.55 -42.03
C ILE A 627 45.82 -19.37 -41.41
N TYR A 628 45.67 -20.69 -41.29
CA TYR A 628 46.72 -21.60 -40.80
C TYR A 628 47.40 -22.35 -41.94
N GLN A 629 48.74 -22.46 -41.86
CA GLN A 629 49.56 -23.28 -42.76
C GLN A 629 49.26 -24.79 -42.68
N THR A 630 48.78 -25.27 -41.53
CA THR A 630 48.33 -26.66 -41.35
C THR A 630 46.97 -26.66 -40.64
N CYS A 631 45.97 -27.31 -41.24
CA CYS A 631 44.61 -27.27 -40.71
C CYS A 631 44.54 -27.90 -39.31
N LYS A 632 44.15 -27.10 -38.32
CA LYS A 632 43.96 -27.55 -36.93
C LYS A 632 42.66 -28.31 -36.69
N PHE A 633 41.79 -28.41 -37.71
CA PHE A 633 40.46 -29.03 -37.60
C PHE A 633 40.24 -30.04 -38.73
N PRO A 634 40.89 -31.23 -38.71
CA PRO A 634 40.89 -32.19 -39.82
C PRO A 634 39.49 -32.70 -40.22
N ASN A 635 38.54 -32.77 -39.28
CA ASN A 635 37.19 -33.32 -39.53
C ASN A 635 36.11 -32.25 -39.79
N ARG A 636 36.50 -30.98 -39.95
CA ARG A 636 35.57 -29.87 -40.21
C ARG A 636 35.71 -29.38 -41.65
N ASP A 637 34.56 -29.14 -42.30
CA ASP A 637 34.47 -28.59 -43.65
C ASP A 637 34.92 -27.13 -43.68
N CYS A 638 35.65 -26.74 -44.74
CA CYS A 638 36.16 -25.37 -44.90
C CYS A 638 35.04 -24.33 -44.95
N GLU A 639 33.90 -24.64 -45.57
CA GLU A 639 32.74 -23.74 -45.70
C GLU A 639 32.13 -23.33 -44.37
N LYS A 640 32.24 -24.21 -43.37
CA LYS A 640 31.67 -24.00 -42.03
C LYS A 640 32.76 -23.66 -41.01
N CYS A 641 33.95 -23.31 -41.48
CA CYS A 641 35.12 -23.03 -40.65
C CYS A 641 35.38 -21.53 -40.56
N GLN A 642 35.38 -20.99 -39.34
CA GLN A 642 35.62 -19.57 -39.05
C GLN A 642 37.02 -19.04 -39.45
N PHE A 643 37.96 -19.93 -39.79
CA PHE A 643 39.33 -19.59 -40.22
C PHE A 643 39.57 -19.80 -41.72
N ALA A 644 38.51 -20.11 -42.47
CA ALA A 644 38.55 -20.20 -43.92
C ALA A 644 38.23 -18.84 -44.54
N VAL A 645 38.99 -18.49 -45.56
CA VAL A 645 38.88 -17.27 -46.36
C VAL A 645 38.47 -17.71 -47.77
N PRO A 646 37.21 -17.47 -48.18
CA PRO A 646 36.77 -17.80 -49.52
C PRO A 646 37.51 -16.94 -50.55
N ASN A 647 37.96 -17.55 -51.64
CA ASN A 647 38.51 -16.83 -52.78
C ASN A 647 37.39 -16.34 -53.70
N PHE A 648 37.73 -15.51 -54.69
CA PHE A 648 36.76 -14.92 -55.62
C PHE A 648 35.94 -15.97 -56.41
N TYR A 649 36.51 -17.14 -56.68
CA TYR A 649 35.85 -18.24 -57.37
C TYR A 649 34.96 -19.10 -56.46
N ALA A 650 34.96 -18.91 -55.13
CA ALA A 650 34.00 -19.56 -54.23
C ALA A 650 32.56 -19.06 -54.45
N LEU A 651 32.37 -17.96 -55.20
CA LEU A 651 31.07 -17.43 -55.58
C LEU A 651 30.30 -18.37 -56.53
N SER A 652 30.97 -19.14 -57.38
CA SER A 652 30.30 -20.14 -58.24
C SER A 652 29.74 -21.30 -57.41
N GLN A 653 30.47 -21.75 -56.39
CA GLN A 653 30.02 -22.83 -55.50
C GLN A 653 28.88 -22.38 -54.57
N LEU A 654 28.91 -21.12 -54.10
CA LEU A 654 27.80 -20.52 -53.35
C LEU A 654 26.52 -20.42 -54.18
N GLU A 655 26.63 -20.19 -55.49
CA GLU A 655 25.48 -20.14 -56.40
C GLU A 655 24.85 -21.53 -56.59
N GLU A 656 25.66 -22.56 -56.84
CA GLU A 656 25.19 -23.94 -56.97
C GLU A 656 24.49 -24.45 -55.70
N GLU A 657 25.08 -24.20 -54.52
CA GLU A 657 24.48 -24.61 -53.23
C GLU A 657 23.19 -23.85 -52.92
N LEU A 658 23.11 -22.57 -53.28
CA LEU A 658 21.88 -21.80 -53.10
C LEU A 658 20.77 -22.32 -54.02
N GLN A 659 21.07 -22.69 -55.26
CA GLN A 659 20.07 -23.29 -56.16
C GLN A 659 19.53 -24.61 -55.59
N LEU A 660 20.41 -25.49 -55.09
CA LEU A 660 20.00 -26.73 -54.42
C LEU A 660 19.11 -26.45 -53.20
N THR A 661 19.50 -25.48 -52.37
CA THR A 661 18.75 -25.08 -51.18
C THR A 661 17.38 -24.52 -51.52
N VAL A 662 17.27 -23.73 -52.59
CA VAL A 662 15.98 -23.17 -53.08
C VAL A 662 15.06 -24.29 -53.59
N ASN A 663 15.61 -25.30 -54.26
CA ASN A 663 14.83 -26.43 -54.75
C ASN A 663 14.34 -27.33 -53.61
N ASP A 664 15.22 -27.68 -52.66
CA ASP A 664 14.85 -28.42 -51.45
C ASP A 664 13.78 -27.67 -50.64
N PHE A 665 13.89 -26.34 -50.57
CA PHE A 665 12.91 -25.50 -49.90
C PHE A 665 11.53 -25.60 -50.58
N LYS A 666 11.47 -25.54 -51.91
CA LYS A 666 10.21 -25.64 -52.67
C LYS A 666 9.51 -26.97 -52.47
N GLU A 667 10.27 -28.08 -52.41
CA GLU A 667 9.70 -29.42 -52.23
C GLU A 667 9.24 -29.69 -50.79
N GLN A 668 10.02 -29.26 -49.80
CA GLN A 668 9.81 -29.68 -48.40
C GLN A 668 8.96 -28.70 -47.57
N PHE A 669 8.95 -27.41 -47.91
CA PHE A 669 8.33 -26.39 -47.07
C PHE A 669 6.80 -26.49 -47.01
N ASN A 670 6.16 -26.83 -48.14
CA ASN A 670 4.71 -26.98 -48.21
C ASN A 670 4.21 -28.35 -47.73
N THR A 671 5.09 -29.36 -47.75
CA THR A 671 4.75 -30.76 -47.41
C THR A 671 4.94 -31.07 -45.94
N THR A 672 5.78 -30.32 -45.22
CA THR A 672 6.00 -30.51 -43.78
C THR A 672 4.91 -29.82 -42.92
N THR A 673 4.33 -30.55 -41.97
CA THR A 673 3.36 -30.01 -40.99
C THR A 673 4.02 -29.50 -39.71
N LYS A 674 5.32 -29.76 -39.53
CA LYS A 674 6.05 -29.41 -38.31
C LYS A 674 6.59 -27.99 -38.39
N GLN A 675 6.10 -27.12 -37.51
CA GLN A 675 6.49 -25.70 -37.46
C GLN A 675 8.00 -25.51 -37.27
N GLY A 676 8.65 -26.33 -36.43
CA GLY A 676 10.10 -26.28 -36.23
C GLY A 676 10.92 -26.60 -37.50
N GLU A 677 10.39 -27.44 -38.39
CA GLU A 677 11.05 -27.78 -39.65
C GLU A 677 10.87 -26.68 -40.69
N LYS A 678 9.69 -26.02 -40.71
CA LYS A 678 9.49 -24.80 -41.49
C LYS A 678 10.46 -23.71 -41.07
N ILE A 679 10.64 -23.53 -39.76
CA ILE A 679 11.61 -22.58 -39.21
C ILE A 679 13.05 -22.93 -39.63
N ARG A 680 13.43 -24.22 -39.55
CA ARG A 680 14.77 -24.69 -39.97
C ARG A 680 15.04 -24.40 -41.45
N LEU A 681 14.11 -24.76 -42.33
CA LEU A 681 14.22 -24.56 -43.77
C LEU A 681 14.27 -23.07 -44.15
N SER A 682 13.43 -22.24 -43.52
CA SER A 682 13.42 -20.79 -43.74
C SER A 682 14.70 -20.11 -43.29
N ASN A 683 15.29 -20.53 -42.17
CA ASN A 683 16.56 -20.03 -41.67
C ASN A 683 17.75 -20.41 -42.55
N ILE A 684 17.78 -21.64 -43.07
CA ILE A 684 18.84 -22.10 -43.97
C ILE A 684 18.83 -21.28 -45.27
N LEU A 685 17.66 -21.10 -45.88
CA LEU A 685 17.51 -20.30 -47.09
C LEU A 685 17.91 -18.83 -46.85
N TYR A 686 17.49 -18.25 -45.74
CA TYR A 686 17.82 -16.86 -45.39
C TYR A 686 19.33 -16.62 -45.22
N ASN A 687 20.07 -17.57 -44.62
CA ASN A 687 21.52 -17.46 -44.46
C ASN A 687 22.27 -17.39 -45.80
N TYR A 688 21.88 -18.21 -46.79
CA TYR A 688 22.52 -18.17 -48.10
C TYR A 688 22.21 -16.85 -48.84
N LEU A 689 20.98 -16.32 -48.73
CA LEU A 689 20.64 -15.02 -49.32
C LEU A 689 21.46 -13.88 -48.73
N TYR A 690 21.73 -13.90 -47.42
CA TYR A 690 22.58 -12.91 -46.76
C TYR A 690 24.06 -13.00 -47.18
N LEU A 691 24.59 -14.21 -47.37
CA LEU A 691 25.96 -14.41 -47.87
C LEU A 691 26.13 -13.81 -49.27
N ILE A 692 25.10 -13.93 -50.13
CA ILE A 692 25.12 -13.33 -51.47
C ILE A 692 24.99 -11.80 -51.41
N GLU A 693 24.15 -11.25 -50.53
CA GLU A 693 24.08 -9.81 -50.32
C GLU A 693 25.44 -9.25 -49.85
N SER A 694 26.12 -9.97 -48.95
CA SER A 694 27.45 -9.62 -48.47
C SER A 694 28.52 -9.71 -49.57
N ALA A 695 28.43 -10.70 -50.45
CA ALA A 695 29.27 -10.81 -51.62
C ALA A 695 29.05 -9.65 -52.61
N VAL A 696 27.80 -9.26 -52.86
CA VAL A 696 27.45 -8.10 -53.71
C VAL A 696 28.04 -6.81 -53.16
N LYS A 697 27.97 -6.59 -51.84
CA LYS A 697 28.56 -5.42 -51.18
C LYS A 697 30.09 -5.39 -51.30
N LYS A 698 30.74 -6.56 -51.30
CA LYS A 698 32.20 -6.68 -51.28
C LYS A 698 32.85 -6.69 -52.67
N PHE A 699 32.22 -7.34 -53.65
CA PHE A 699 32.80 -7.57 -54.98
C PHE A 699 32.09 -6.80 -56.10
N GLY A 700 30.97 -6.15 -55.80
CA GLY A 700 30.18 -5.39 -56.77
C GLY A 700 29.06 -6.23 -57.41
N LYS A 701 27.95 -5.56 -57.73
CA LYS A 701 26.72 -6.22 -58.23
C LYS A 701 26.94 -6.89 -59.58
N ASP A 702 27.63 -6.23 -60.50
CA ASP A 702 27.85 -6.73 -61.87
C ASP A 702 28.75 -7.96 -61.87
N GLU A 703 29.77 -7.93 -61.02
CA GLU A 703 30.73 -9.03 -60.86
C GLU A 703 30.06 -10.27 -60.26
N VAL A 704 29.29 -10.12 -59.18
CA VAL A 704 28.53 -11.23 -58.57
C VAL A 704 27.41 -11.73 -59.50
N SER A 705 26.79 -10.85 -60.28
CA SER A 705 25.75 -11.23 -61.26
C SER A 705 26.30 -12.10 -62.39
N SER A 706 27.60 -12.02 -62.70
CA SER A 706 28.24 -12.84 -63.74
C SER A 706 28.33 -14.33 -63.38
N PHE A 707 28.24 -14.66 -62.09
CA PHE A 707 28.27 -16.04 -61.57
C PHE A 707 26.91 -16.75 -61.60
N PHE A 708 25.82 -16.02 -61.83
CA PHE A 708 24.48 -16.60 -61.98
C PHE A 708 24.17 -16.84 -63.45
N LYS A 709 23.76 -18.07 -63.80
CA LYS A 709 23.57 -18.51 -65.20
C LYS A 709 22.65 -17.61 -66.05
N ASN A 710 21.65 -16.96 -65.41
CA ASN A 710 20.70 -16.02 -66.01
C ASN A 710 20.73 -14.62 -65.36
N GLY A 711 21.79 -14.31 -64.60
CA GLY A 711 21.92 -13.08 -63.85
C GLY A 711 21.06 -13.00 -62.57
N LEU A 712 21.46 -12.09 -61.69
CA LEU A 712 20.90 -11.95 -60.34
C LEU A 712 19.43 -11.48 -60.33
N GLU A 713 18.98 -10.82 -61.39
CA GLU A 713 17.58 -10.34 -61.52
C GLU A 713 16.60 -11.46 -61.87
N GLU A 714 17.02 -12.50 -62.58
CA GLU A 714 16.16 -13.66 -62.86
C GLU A 714 16.02 -14.54 -61.61
N PHE A 715 17.12 -14.72 -60.85
CA PHE A 715 17.09 -15.39 -59.54
C PHE A 715 16.14 -14.70 -58.55
N LYS A 716 16.08 -13.36 -58.55
CA LYS A 716 15.10 -12.61 -57.75
C LYS A 716 13.65 -12.92 -58.15
N LYS A 717 13.36 -13.20 -59.42
CA LYS A 717 12.02 -13.63 -59.85
C LYS A 717 11.71 -15.03 -59.34
N GLU A 718 12.67 -15.95 -59.36
CA GLU A 718 12.52 -17.28 -58.77
C GLU A 718 12.27 -17.22 -57.25
N LEU A 719 12.94 -16.32 -56.54
CA LEU A 719 12.68 -16.07 -55.11
C LEU A 719 11.31 -15.41 -54.82
N ARG A 720 10.68 -14.78 -55.82
CA ARG A 720 9.30 -14.27 -55.66
C ARG A 720 8.26 -15.39 -55.83
N SER A 721 8.65 -16.53 -56.40
CA SER A 721 7.78 -17.69 -56.60
C SER A 721 7.70 -18.63 -55.39
N ILE A 722 8.54 -18.43 -54.37
CA ILE A 722 8.53 -19.24 -53.13
C ILE A 722 7.58 -18.65 -52.08
N PRO A 723 6.98 -19.48 -51.19
CA PRO A 723 6.10 -19.03 -50.13
C PRO A 723 6.77 -18.01 -49.19
N ASN A 724 5.98 -17.07 -48.64
CA ASN A 724 6.51 -16.04 -47.75
C ASN A 724 7.13 -16.65 -46.49
N ILE A 725 8.45 -16.50 -46.37
CA ILE A 725 9.24 -17.09 -45.28
C ILE A 725 9.28 -16.21 -44.02
N LYS A 726 8.79 -14.96 -44.07
CA LYS A 726 8.95 -13.96 -42.98
C LYS A 726 8.44 -14.41 -41.62
N GLU A 727 7.37 -15.20 -41.59
CA GLU A 727 6.77 -15.69 -40.33
C GLU A 727 7.56 -16.85 -39.71
N TYR A 728 8.48 -17.46 -40.46
CA TYR A 728 9.22 -18.66 -40.07
C TYR A 728 10.75 -18.42 -40.01
N VAL A 729 11.24 -17.32 -40.57
CA VAL A 729 12.63 -16.87 -40.41
C VAL A 729 12.80 -16.34 -38.99
N THR A 730 13.49 -17.10 -38.15
CA THR A 730 13.81 -16.73 -36.75
C THR A 730 15.25 -16.23 -36.61
N ILE A 731 16.02 -16.28 -37.69
CA ILE A 731 17.33 -15.62 -37.83
C ILE A 731 17.10 -14.42 -38.74
N GLN A 732 17.06 -13.20 -38.21
CA GLN A 732 17.12 -11.98 -39.04
C GLN A 732 18.42 -11.25 -38.74
N HIS A 733 19.18 -10.90 -39.78
CA HIS A 733 20.40 -10.11 -39.71
C HIS A 733 20.11 -8.65 -39.39
#